data_AF-A0A9Q0XQW6-F1
#
_entry.id   AF-A0A9Q0XQW6-F1
#
_cell.length_a   1.000
_cell.length_b   1.000
_cell.length_c   1.000
_cell.angle_alpha   90.00
_cell.angle_beta   90.00
_cell.angle_gamma   90.00
#
_symmetry.space_group_name_H-M   'P 1'
#
loop_
_entity.id
_entity.type
_entity.pdbx_description
1 polymer ?
#
loop_
_entity_poly.entity_id
_entity_poly.type
_entity_poly.pdbx_seq_one_letter_code
_entity_poly.pdbx_strand_id
1 'polypeptide(L)'
;MDLNEYLSVKENTHTKKSSQPKQEPLKKPGGLCPPCISLDDSFLKQSTYTQSLSGSNENMVFFITGEEEEKLPLYFRQGNIHFLYRDNWRLGEEGEVSVLYRIKGQILTKVEDLCAYEEYFCQAKLNSLSALSETSARLQECFNGVIRARLWSPSSRKAESNTLSANHKMASVTTFRVSHSRASRRCRAARATSMSENKKQRMNVNRSTNVVYQAHHVSRSKRGQIVGTKGGFRGCTVWLTGLSGAGKTTLGFALEEYLVSHGIPCYSLDGDNIRHGLNKNLGFSAVDREENIRRIAEVAKLFADAGLVCITSFISPFMKDRQNARKIHEVAGLPFFEVFVDAPLNICESRDVKGLYKKARAGEIKGFTGIDSDYEKPEAPELVLKTNIASVTDCIHQIVELLQQENIVPSTAIKDVLELFVPENKIEQARAEANTLPSVKITKLDLQWVQILSEGWATPLKGFMREKEYLQVIHFGTLLDDGVINLSIPIVLPISAEDKKRLEGCNAFTLEYNGRRVAILKNPEFFEHRKEERCARMVMESGDWLAGGDLLALERIKWNDGLDQYRLTPLELRQKFKEMNADAVFAFQLRNPVHNGHALLMQDTKRRLLERGYKHPVLLLHPLGGWTKDDDVPLEWRMKQHAAVLEEHILDPKSTIVAIFPSPMLYAGPTEVQWHCRARMIAGANFYIVGRDPAGMPHPDTKKDLYEPSHGGKVLSMAPGLTSVEIIPFRVAAYNKVQKAMVFYDPDRHNEFDFISGTRMRKLAREGENPPDGFMAPKAWKVLTEYYMSLGKNN
;
A
#
# COMPACT_ATOMS: atom_id res chain seq x y z
N MET A 1 -31.84 42.23 28.03
CA MET A 1 -31.00 43.25 27.34
C MET A 1 -30.85 42.76 25.93
N ASP A 2 -31.73 43.28 25.10
CA ASP A 2 -32.19 42.63 23.89
C ASP A 2 -31.71 43.44 22.69
N LEU A 3 -31.54 42.80 21.55
CA LEU A 3 -31.60 43.50 20.27
C LEU A 3 -32.01 42.54 19.16
N ASN A 4 -33.25 42.72 18.73
CA ASN A 4 -33.82 42.18 17.52
C ASN A 4 -34.58 43.33 16.84
N GLU A 5 -35.00 43.11 15.60
CA GLU A 5 -36.09 43.82 14.90
C GLU A 5 -35.82 45.12 14.07
N TYR A 6 -36.73 45.32 13.10
CA TYR A 6 -37.05 46.49 12.24
C TYR A 6 -36.08 47.08 11.18
N LEU A 7 -36.10 46.43 10.00
CA LEU A 7 -36.62 46.95 8.71
C LEU A 7 -36.81 48.49 8.45
N SER A 8 -36.34 48.94 7.27
CA SER A 8 -37.11 49.65 6.19
C SER A 8 -36.77 51.11 5.76
N VAL A 9 -36.70 51.27 4.42
CA VAL A 9 -37.35 52.31 3.56
C VAL A 9 -36.66 53.64 3.15
N LYS A 10 -36.95 54.04 1.88
CA LYS A 10 -36.70 55.29 1.10
C LYS A 10 -35.30 55.48 0.46
N GLU A 11 -35.12 55.63 -0.87
CA GLU A 11 -35.71 56.48 -1.97
C GLU A 11 -34.83 57.73 -2.28
N ASN A 12 -34.74 58.33 -3.49
CA ASN A 12 -35.62 58.24 -4.67
C ASN A 12 -34.98 58.70 -6.03
N THR A 13 -35.43 58.09 -7.16
CA THR A 13 -35.56 58.66 -8.55
C THR A 13 -34.34 59.26 -9.31
N HIS A 14 -34.30 59.38 -10.66
CA HIS A 14 -35.26 59.36 -11.80
C HIS A 14 -34.45 59.12 -13.12
N THR A 15 -34.86 58.63 -14.31
CA THR A 15 -36.09 58.13 -14.99
C THR A 15 -35.70 56.88 -15.85
N LYS A 16 -36.14 56.45 -17.07
CA LYS A 16 -37.12 56.86 -18.12
C LYS A 16 -37.54 55.62 -19.00
N LYS A 17 -38.13 55.84 -20.20
CA LYS A 17 -38.68 54.85 -21.17
C LYS A 17 -38.60 55.43 -22.61
N SER A 18 -38.62 54.71 -23.75
CA SER A 18 -38.55 53.26 -24.10
C SER A 18 -37.84 53.11 -25.49
N SER A 19 -38.11 52.29 -26.54
CA SER A 19 -39.25 51.47 -27.05
C SER A 19 -38.78 50.41 -28.09
N GLN A 20 -39.66 49.50 -28.53
CA GLN A 20 -39.58 48.66 -29.76
C GLN A 20 -40.52 49.27 -30.88
N PRO A 21 -40.59 48.80 -32.16
CA PRO A 21 -40.15 47.53 -32.78
C PRO A 21 -39.51 47.64 -34.20
N LYS A 22 -39.61 46.56 -35.02
CA LYS A 22 -39.20 46.36 -36.44
C LYS A 22 -37.72 45.98 -36.68
N GLN A 23 -37.30 45.42 -37.82
CA GLN A 23 -37.77 44.41 -38.80
C GLN A 23 -36.74 44.47 -39.97
N GLU A 24 -36.19 43.32 -40.34
CA GLU A 24 -35.47 42.89 -41.57
C GLU A 24 -35.21 43.83 -42.79
N PRO A 25 -34.17 43.55 -43.62
CA PRO A 25 -34.41 42.61 -44.75
C PRO A 25 -33.25 41.68 -45.20
N LEU A 26 -33.62 40.42 -45.46
CA LEU A 26 -33.27 39.57 -46.63
C LEU A 26 -31.95 39.78 -47.43
N LYS A 27 -31.23 38.65 -47.61
CA LYS A 27 -31.15 37.97 -48.93
C LYS A 27 -30.87 36.46 -48.81
N LYS A 28 -31.56 35.68 -49.64
CA LYS A 28 -31.45 34.22 -49.91
C LYS A 28 -31.06 34.04 -51.41
N PRO A 29 -31.14 32.87 -52.10
CA PRO A 29 -31.44 31.48 -51.68
C PRO A 29 -30.55 30.37 -52.30
N GLY A 30 -30.80 29.11 -51.92
CA GLY A 30 -30.36 27.92 -52.65
C GLY A 30 -30.63 26.62 -51.88
N GLY A 31 -31.49 25.74 -52.39
CA GLY A 31 -31.77 24.42 -51.78
C GLY A 31 -33.02 23.75 -52.35
N LEU A 32 -33.16 22.43 -52.14
CA LEU A 32 -34.37 21.62 -52.39
C LEU A 32 -34.24 20.25 -51.69
N CYS A 33 -35.32 19.45 -51.65
CA CYS A 33 -35.46 18.21 -50.86
C CYS A 33 -36.53 17.28 -51.52
N PRO A 34 -36.96 16.18 -50.87
CA PRO A 34 -36.48 14.79 -51.00
C PRO A 34 -37.27 13.97 -52.06
N PRO A 35 -37.22 12.61 -52.01
CA PRO A 35 -38.42 11.90 -51.51
C PRO A 35 -38.12 10.72 -50.55
N CYS A 36 -39.18 10.02 -50.12
CA CYS A 36 -39.21 9.03 -49.02
C CYS A 36 -39.46 7.58 -49.52
N ILE A 37 -39.75 6.65 -48.58
CA ILE A 37 -40.20 5.24 -48.77
C ILE A 37 -39.02 4.27 -49.01
N SER A 38 -38.91 3.05 -48.43
CA SER A 38 -39.85 2.17 -47.69
C SER A 38 -39.22 1.51 -46.44
N LEU A 39 -40.05 0.79 -45.67
CA LEU A 39 -39.70 -0.19 -44.63
C LEU A 39 -40.24 -1.58 -45.03
N ASP A 40 -39.91 -2.60 -44.21
CA ASP A 40 -40.39 -4.01 -44.25
C ASP A 40 -39.82 -4.86 -45.42
N ASP A 41 -39.71 -6.20 -45.34
CA ASP A 41 -40.10 -7.15 -44.27
C ASP A 41 -39.20 -8.42 -44.22
N SER A 42 -39.21 -9.13 -43.08
CA SER A 42 -38.85 -10.55 -42.88
C SER A 42 -37.35 -10.95 -43.06
N PHE A 43 -36.76 -11.88 -42.29
CA PHE A 43 -37.31 -13.11 -41.73
C PHE A 43 -36.72 -13.50 -40.36
N LEU A 44 -37.50 -14.24 -39.56
CA LEU A 44 -37.14 -14.70 -38.21
C LEU A 44 -37.09 -16.25 -38.15
N LYS A 45 -36.00 -16.83 -37.64
CA LYS A 45 -35.86 -18.25 -37.20
C LYS A 45 -34.55 -18.39 -36.38
N GLN A 46 -34.59 -18.33 -35.05
CA GLN A 46 -34.85 -19.44 -34.11
C GLN A 46 -33.79 -20.57 -34.09
N SER A 47 -33.13 -20.73 -32.93
CA SER A 47 -32.69 -21.98 -32.26
C SER A 47 -31.79 -22.98 -33.05
N THR A 48 -30.78 -23.64 -32.48
CA THR A 48 -30.25 -23.73 -31.10
C THR A 48 -28.89 -24.43 -31.19
N TYR A 49 -27.96 -24.17 -30.27
CA TYR A 49 -27.17 -25.24 -29.65
C TYR A 49 -26.50 -24.78 -28.36
N THR A 50 -26.70 -25.54 -27.29
CA THR A 50 -25.95 -25.40 -26.04
C THR A 50 -24.79 -26.39 -26.07
N GLN A 51 -23.55 -25.92 -25.86
CA GLN A 51 -22.50 -26.83 -25.39
C GLN A 51 -21.52 -26.08 -24.49
N SER A 52 -21.35 -26.62 -23.28
CA SER A 52 -20.40 -26.14 -22.29
C SER A 52 -19.02 -26.72 -22.56
N LEU A 53 -18.00 -25.87 -22.64
CA LEU A 53 -16.61 -26.28 -22.45
C LEU A 53 -16.03 -25.55 -21.24
N SER A 54 -15.94 -26.29 -20.13
CA SER A 54 -15.16 -25.89 -18.96
C SER A 54 -13.68 -26.00 -19.30
N GLY A 55 -12.97 -24.86 -19.34
CA GLY A 55 -11.53 -24.82 -19.54
C GLY A 55 -10.96 -23.52 -18.99
N SER A 56 -10.24 -23.61 -17.88
CA SER A 56 -9.42 -22.51 -17.38
C SER A 56 -8.21 -22.32 -18.30
N ASN A 57 -8.04 -21.12 -18.83
CA ASN A 57 -6.76 -20.61 -19.32
C ASN A 57 -6.72 -19.09 -19.11
N GLU A 58 -5.57 -18.58 -18.73
CA GLU A 58 -5.35 -17.17 -18.39
C GLU A 58 -4.95 -16.40 -19.65
N ASN A 59 -5.69 -15.36 -20.00
CA ASN A 59 -5.34 -14.48 -21.11
C ASN A 59 -4.23 -13.52 -20.68
N MET A 60 -2.96 -13.89 -20.90
CA MET A 60 -1.87 -12.90 -20.84
C MET A 60 -2.00 -11.91 -22.00
N VAL A 61 -1.98 -10.62 -21.68
CA VAL A 61 -1.99 -9.52 -22.65
C VAL A 61 -0.64 -8.81 -22.56
N PHE A 62 0.13 -8.87 -23.64
CA PHE A 62 1.39 -8.14 -23.77
C PHE A 62 1.21 -6.95 -24.73
N PHE A 63 1.86 -5.84 -24.40
CA PHE A 63 1.99 -4.69 -25.30
C PHE A 63 3.43 -4.62 -25.80
N ILE A 64 3.60 -4.54 -27.12
CA ILE A 64 4.89 -4.24 -27.75
C ILE A 64 4.87 -2.76 -28.12
N THR A 65 5.92 -2.03 -27.75
CA THR A 65 6.13 -0.63 -28.16
C THR A 65 7.15 -0.58 -29.30
N GLY A 66 6.66 -0.38 -30.53
CA GLY A 66 7.49 0.15 -31.61
C GLY A 66 7.65 1.67 -31.49
N GLU A 67 8.49 2.25 -32.33
CA GLU A 67 8.49 3.69 -32.59
C GLU A 67 7.38 4.03 -33.60
N GLU A 68 6.81 5.24 -33.48
CA GLU A 68 5.59 5.73 -34.16
C GLU A 68 4.25 5.08 -33.70
N GLU A 69 3.14 5.77 -33.98
CA GLU A 69 1.91 5.70 -33.16
C GLU A 69 0.81 4.78 -33.72
N GLU A 70 0.57 3.62 -33.09
CA GLU A 70 -0.78 3.15 -32.72
C GLU A 70 -0.76 1.92 -31.78
N LYS A 71 -1.84 1.69 -31.02
CA LYS A 71 -1.94 0.56 -30.06
C LYS A 71 -2.83 -0.57 -30.60
N LEU A 72 -2.23 -1.63 -31.11
CA LEU A 72 -2.94 -2.84 -31.54
C LEU A 72 -2.91 -3.94 -30.46
N PRO A 73 -4.05 -4.58 -30.13
CA PRO A 73 -4.10 -5.74 -29.24
C PRO A 73 -3.80 -7.04 -30.01
N LEU A 74 -2.76 -7.77 -29.58
CA LEU A 74 -2.44 -9.10 -30.08
C LEU A 74 -3.34 -10.17 -29.43
N TYR A 75 -3.81 -11.13 -30.24
CA TYR A 75 -4.55 -12.31 -29.76
C TYR A 75 -3.86 -13.59 -30.22
N PHE A 76 -3.57 -14.48 -29.26
CA PHE A 76 -3.06 -15.83 -29.53
C PHE A 76 -4.20 -16.85 -29.48
N ARG A 77 -4.28 -17.71 -30.51
CA ARG A 77 -5.16 -18.89 -30.50
C ARG A 77 -4.52 -20.03 -31.28
N GLN A 78 -4.31 -21.16 -30.60
CA GLN A 78 -3.84 -22.42 -31.21
C GLN A 78 -2.60 -22.26 -32.10
N GLY A 79 -1.54 -21.63 -31.55
CA GLY A 79 -0.23 -21.52 -32.19
C GLY A 79 -0.08 -20.44 -33.28
N ASN A 80 -1.18 -19.84 -33.74
CA ASN A 80 -1.14 -18.79 -34.76
C ASN A 80 -1.27 -17.38 -34.17
N ILE A 81 -0.55 -16.44 -34.77
CA ILE A 81 -0.63 -15.00 -34.50
C ILE A 81 -1.69 -14.39 -35.43
N HIS A 82 -2.61 -13.61 -34.87
CA HIS A 82 -3.63 -12.90 -35.65
C HIS A 82 -3.63 -11.40 -35.35
N PHE A 83 -3.56 -10.59 -36.42
CA PHE A 83 -3.71 -9.13 -36.37
C PHE A 83 -5.16 -8.74 -36.71
N LEU A 84 -5.70 -7.76 -36.00
CA LEU A 84 -7.05 -7.21 -36.24
C LEU A 84 -6.95 -5.78 -36.77
N TYR A 85 -7.03 -5.63 -38.08
CA TYR A 85 -7.24 -4.35 -38.75
C TYR A 85 -8.74 -4.05 -38.87
N ARG A 86 -9.10 -2.76 -38.88
CA ARG A 86 -10.51 -2.34 -38.88
C ARG A 86 -10.94 -1.77 -40.23
N ASP A 87 -11.90 -2.46 -40.82
CA ASP A 87 -12.75 -2.11 -41.96
C ASP A 87 -12.08 -1.98 -43.36
N ASN A 88 -12.76 -2.59 -44.35
CA ASN A 88 -12.38 -2.82 -45.76
C ASN A 88 -11.25 -3.85 -46.04
N TRP A 89 -11.57 -4.79 -46.93
CA TRP A 89 -10.80 -6.01 -47.18
C TRP A 89 -9.79 -5.87 -48.33
N ARG A 90 -8.58 -6.39 -48.12
CA ARG A 90 -7.86 -7.28 -49.05
C ARG A 90 -6.73 -8.01 -48.31
N LEU A 91 -6.53 -9.29 -48.61
CA LEU A 91 -5.29 -9.98 -48.29
C LEU A 91 -4.21 -9.51 -49.28
N GLY A 92 -3.06 -9.11 -48.76
CA GLY A 92 -1.85 -8.75 -49.49
C GLY A 92 -0.66 -9.54 -48.95
N GLU A 93 0.42 -9.62 -49.73
CA GLU A 93 1.51 -10.58 -49.53
C GLU A 93 2.52 -10.16 -48.45
N GLU A 94 3.52 -11.02 -48.25
CA GLU A 94 4.41 -11.10 -47.08
C GLU A 94 5.25 -9.84 -46.82
N GLY A 95 5.51 -9.57 -45.53
CA GLY A 95 6.49 -8.58 -45.07
C GLY A 95 7.21 -9.08 -43.82
N GLU A 96 8.53 -9.18 -43.87
CA GLU A 96 9.35 -9.66 -42.75
C GLU A 96 9.42 -8.63 -41.60
N VAL A 97 9.34 -9.11 -40.35
CA VAL A 97 9.57 -8.31 -39.14
C VAL A 97 10.77 -8.87 -38.38
N SER A 98 11.91 -8.19 -38.49
CA SER A 98 13.17 -8.61 -37.87
C SER A 98 13.23 -8.23 -36.39
N VAL A 99 13.16 -9.20 -35.47
CA VAL A 99 13.30 -8.98 -34.02
C VAL A 99 14.75 -9.25 -33.59
N LEU A 100 15.44 -8.22 -33.09
CA LEU A 100 16.84 -8.30 -32.66
C LEU A 100 16.99 -8.74 -31.21
N TYR A 101 17.69 -9.86 -31.00
CA TYR A 101 18.21 -10.28 -29.69
C TYR A 101 19.73 -10.41 -29.72
N ARG A 102 20.39 -10.19 -28.58
CA ARG A 102 21.85 -10.33 -28.41
C ARG A 102 22.16 -11.11 -27.13
N ILE A 103 22.78 -12.27 -27.28
CA ILE A 103 23.28 -13.10 -26.16
C ILE A 103 24.71 -13.52 -26.49
N LYS A 104 25.62 -13.43 -25.51
CA LYS A 104 27.02 -13.91 -25.55
C LYS A 104 27.83 -13.57 -26.84
N GLY A 105 27.66 -12.36 -27.36
CA GLY A 105 28.61 -11.75 -28.30
C GLY A 105 28.55 -12.20 -29.76
N GLN A 106 27.60 -13.07 -30.15
CA GLN A 106 27.30 -13.36 -31.55
C GLN A 106 25.92 -12.81 -31.96
N ILE A 107 25.75 -12.62 -33.27
CA ILE A 107 24.49 -12.18 -33.89
C ILE A 107 23.99 -13.38 -34.72
N LEU A 108 22.78 -13.84 -34.43
CA LEU A 108 22.09 -14.88 -35.19
C LEU A 108 21.01 -14.23 -36.06
N THR A 109 20.89 -14.66 -37.31
CA THR A 109 20.11 -13.97 -38.36
C THR A 109 19.11 -14.89 -39.08
N LYS A 110 18.70 -15.99 -38.44
CA LYS A 110 17.74 -16.96 -38.99
C LYS A 110 16.75 -17.44 -37.92
N VAL A 111 15.54 -17.77 -38.36
CA VAL A 111 14.40 -18.16 -37.50
C VAL A 111 14.41 -19.67 -37.16
N GLU A 112 15.26 -20.46 -37.83
CA GLU A 112 15.25 -21.93 -37.79
C GLU A 112 15.69 -22.52 -36.42
N ASP A 113 16.38 -21.74 -35.56
CA ASP A 113 16.83 -22.17 -34.24
C ASP A 113 15.74 -22.10 -33.13
N LEU A 114 14.58 -21.48 -33.39
CA LEU A 114 13.55 -21.25 -32.35
C LEU A 114 12.82 -22.52 -31.88
N CYS A 115 12.91 -23.64 -32.61
CA CYS A 115 12.36 -24.93 -32.17
C CYS A 115 13.20 -25.65 -31.10
N ALA A 116 14.40 -25.14 -30.76
CA ALA A 116 15.31 -25.81 -29.82
C ALA A 116 15.09 -25.48 -28.33
N TYR A 117 14.08 -24.67 -27.99
CA TYR A 117 13.97 -24.06 -26.64
C TYR A 117 12.82 -24.57 -25.73
N GLU A 118 11.91 -25.41 -26.21
CA GLU A 118 10.88 -26.02 -25.32
C GLU A 118 11.37 -27.26 -24.57
N GLU A 119 12.32 -28.04 -25.11
CA GLU A 119 12.83 -29.24 -24.42
C GLU A 119 13.71 -28.90 -23.19
N TYR A 120 14.36 -27.73 -23.17
CA TYR A 120 15.32 -27.38 -22.11
C TYR A 120 14.70 -27.17 -20.73
N PHE A 121 13.39 -26.92 -20.63
CA PHE A 121 12.72 -26.66 -19.36
C PHE A 121 12.19 -27.91 -18.63
N CYS A 122 12.17 -29.08 -19.27
CA CYS A 122 11.80 -30.34 -18.61
C CYS A 122 12.99 -31.12 -18.02
N GLN A 123 14.22 -30.88 -18.49
CA GLN A 123 15.39 -31.70 -18.12
C GLN A 123 16.20 -31.17 -16.92
N ALA A 124 15.72 -30.12 -16.22
CA ALA A 124 16.39 -29.49 -15.09
C ALA A 124 16.06 -30.10 -13.69
N LYS A 125 15.48 -31.32 -13.63
CA LYS A 125 15.11 -31.97 -12.36
C LYS A 125 15.53 -33.44 -12.21
N LEU A 126 16.39 -33.92 -13.11
CA LEU A 126 16.91 -35.30 -13.13
C LEU A 126 18.43 -35.35 -13.44
N ASN A 127 19.21 -34.45 -12.84
CA ASN A 127 20.68 -34.46 -12.90
C ASN A 127 21.31 -34.17 -11.52
N SER A 128 21.03 -35.06 -10.55
CA SER A 128 21.68 -35.09 -9.23
C SER A 128 21.90 -36.52 -8.72
N LEU A 129 22.15 -37.46 -9.64
CA LEU A 129 22.54 -38.85 -9.37
C LEU A 129 23.37 -39.40 -10.55
N SER A 130 24.11 -40.49 -10.30
CA SER A 130 24.92 -41.25 -11.27
C SER A 130 25.90 -40.46 -12.14
N ALA A 131 27.04 -40.10 -11.56
CA ALA A 131 28.30 -40.37 -12.24
C ALA A 131 28.68 -41.83 -11.95
N LEU A 132 28.48 -42.75 -12.91
CA LEU A 132 29.08 -44.09 -12.93
C LEU A 132 28.93 -44.73 -14.33
N SER A 133 29.86 -45.63 -14.64
CA SER A 133 30.24 -46.21 -15.94
C SER A 133 29.20 -47.05 -16.71
N GLU A 134 29.15 -46.81 -18.03
CA GLU A 134 29.21 -47.81 -19.14
C GLU A 134 28.06 -48.79 -19.48
N THR A 135 28.13 -49.26 -20.74
CA THR A 135 27.43 -50.44 -21.34
C THR A 135 25.91 -50.43 -21.56
N SER A 136 25.51 -49.73 -22.62
CA SER A 136 24.86 -50.26 -23.86
C SER A 136 23.47 -50.96 -23.88
N ALA A 137 22.85 -50.79 -25.06
CA ALA A 137 21.87 -51.67 -25.74
C ALA A 137 20.34 -51.45 -25.56
N ARG A 138 19.75 -50.91 -26.64
CA ARG A 138 18.43 -51.26 -27.23
C ARG A 138 17.16 -51.07 -26.38
N LEU A 139 16.72 -49.81 -26.34
CA LEU A 139 15.30 -49.51 -26.54
C LEU A 139 14.92 -49.75 -28.01
N GLN A 140 13.95 -50.62 -28.30
CA GLN A 140 13.07 -50.48 -29.47
C GLN A 140 11.75 -51.24 -29.28
N GLU A 141 10.63 -50.57 -29.58
CA GLU A 141 9.29 -51.08 -29.91
C GLU A 141 8.60 -52.15 -29.03
N CYS A 142 7.56 -51.72 -28.31
CA CYS A 142 6.20 -52.22 -28.57
C CYS A 142 5.11 -51.19 -28.18
N PHE A 143 4.03 -51.16 -28.95
CA PHE A 143 2.97 -50.14 -28.93
C PHE A 143 1.72 -50.56 -28.12
N ASN A 144 0.89 -49.56 -27.75
CA ASN A 144 -0.57 -49.63 -27.45
C ASN A 144 -1.08 -50.38 -26.18
N GLY A 145 -2.12 -49.83 -25.51
CA GLY A 145 -2.67 -50.44 -24.27
C GLY A 145 -3.90 -49.79 -23.60
N VAL A 146 -4.87 -49.26 -24.36
CA VAL A 146 -6.27 -48.87 -24.00
C VAL A 146 -6.78 -49.02 -22.53
N ILE A 147 -7.13 -47.88 -21.91
CA ILE A 147 -8.28 -47.58 -21.03
C ILE A 147 -8.85 -48.68 -20.09
N ARG A 148 -8.75 -48.50 -18.75
CA ARG A 148 -9.91 -48.34 -17.82
C ARG A 148 -9.51 -48.11 -16.34
N ALA A 149 -10.41 -47.49 -15.58
CA ALA A 149 -10.20 -47.07 -14.20
C ALA A 149 -10.55 -48.14 -13.14
N ARG A 150 -10.00 -48.00 -11.94
CA ARG A 150 -10.69 -48.35 -10.67
C ARG A 150 -10.15 -47.60 -9.46
N LEU A 151 -11.03 -47.39 -8.48
CA LEU A 151 -10.75 -46.80 -7.17
C LEU A 151 -9.96 -47.78 -6.30
N TRP A 152 -9.13 -47.27 -5.40
CA TRP A 152 -8.72 -48.05 -4.22
C TRP A 152 -8.60 -47.16 -2.97
N SER A 153 -9.09 -47.68 -1.85
CA SER A 153 -8.94 -47.11 -0.51
C SER A 153 -8.20 -48.11 0.38
N PRO A 154 -7.22 -47.70 1.19
CA PRO A 154 -6.64 -48.57 2.19
C PRO A 154 -7.41 -48.44 3.52
N SER A 155 -7.76 -49.56 4.12
CA SER A 155 -8.20 -49.62 5.52
C SER A 155 -7.52 -50.79 6.24
N SER A 156 -7.09 -50.54 7.48
CA SER A 156 -6.59 -51.50 8.47
C SER A 156 -5.40 -52.42 8.10
N ARG A 157 -4.33 -52.33 8.91
CA ARG A 157 -3.72 -53.53 9.51
C ARG A 157 -3.08 -53.18 10.86
N LYS A 158 -3.05 -54.17 11.76
CA LYS A 158 -2.35 -54.14 13.07
C LYS A 158 -0.84 -54.29 12.79
N ALA A 159 0.09 -53.56 13.42
CA ALA A 159 0.36 -53.42 14.85
C ALA A 159 0.99 -54.68 15.47
N GLU A 160 2.30 -54.64 15.69
CA GLU A 160 3.08 -55.53 16.55
C GLU A 160 4.31 -54.75 17.08
N SER A 161 5.01 -55.26 18.10
CA SER A 161 5.77 -54.44 19.06
C SER A 161 7.26 -54.77 19.17
N ASN A 162 8.08 -53.79 19.58
CA ASN A 162 9.26 -54.06 20.40
C ASN A 162 9.67 -52.90 21.33
N THR A 163 10.41 -53.25 22.38
CA THR A 163 10.81 -52.46 23.57
C THR A 163 12.31 -52.03 23.51
N LEU A 164 12.92 -51.19 24.37
CA LEU A 164 12.56 -50.45 25.61
C LEU A 164 13.59 -49.31 25.88
N SER A 165 13.35 -48.48 26.92
CA SER A 165 14.27 -47.50 27.57
C SER A 165 14.66 -46.26 26.73
N ALA A 166 15.17 -45.13 27.27
CA ALA A 166 15.05 -44.35 28.52
C ALA A 166 15.92 -43.07 28.29
N ASN A 167 15.78 -41.88 28.91
CA ASN A 167 15.30 -41.47 30.24
C ASN A 167 14.93 -39.96 30.25
N HIS A 168 13.96 -39.57 31.10
CA HIS A 168 13.78 -38.20 31.67
C HIS A 168 13.57 -36.98 30.73
N LYS A 169 12.91 -35.87 31.15
CA LYS A 169 12.39 -35.44 32.47
C LYS A 169 11.10 -34.64 32.26
N MET A 170 10.12 -34.73 33.17
CA MET A 170 8.92 -33.87 33.18
C MET A 170 8.92 -32.94 34.40
N ALA A 171 8.26 -31.79 34.29
CA ALA A 171 7.89 -30.91 35.40
C ALA A 171 6.38 -30.64 35.36
N SER A 172 5.77 -30.45 36.53
CA SER A 172 4.31 -30.43 36.72
C SER A 172 3.72 -29.03 36.91
N VAL A 173 2.46 -28.84 36.49
CA VAL A 173 1.60 -27.73 36.96
C VAL A 173 0.39 -28.31 37.70
N THR A 174 0.08 -27.73 38.86
CA THR A 174 -0.85 -28.25 39.85
C THR A 174 -2.27 -27.75 39.63
N THR A 175 -3.28 -28.61 39.83
CA THR A 175 -4.67 -28.18 40.06
C THR A 175 -5.14 -28.62 41.44
N PHE A 176 -5.51 -27.66 42.28
CA PHE A 176 -6.04 -27.93 43.63
C PHE A 176 -7.56 -28.15 43.59
N ARG A 177 -8.02 -29.21 44.26
CA ARG A 177 -9.44 -29.36 44.63
C ARG A 177 -9.65 -28.85 46.05
N VAL A 178 -10.77 -28.16 46.26
CA VAL A 178 -11.48 -28.19 47.54
C VAL A 178 -12.84 -28.84 47.28
N SER A 179 -13.33 -29.57 48.27
CA SER A 179 -14.63 -30.26 48.25
C SER A 179 -15.24 -30.22 49.66
N HIS A 180 -16.52 -30.53 49.79
CA HIS A 180 -17.17 -31.36 50.83
C HIS A 180 -18.66 -31.47 50.46
N SER A 181 -19.25 -32.67 50.30
CA SER A 181 -19.99 -33.46 51.32
C SER A 181 -21.40 -32.88 51.62
N ARG A 182 -22.53 -33.56 51.84
CA ARG A 182 -22.97 -34.96 52.15
C ARG A 182 -24.52 -35.01 51.91
N ALA A 183 -25.30 -36.10 51.84
CA ALA A 183 -25.07 -37.55 51.80
C ALA A 183 -26.32 -38.39 51.38
N SER A 184 -26.17 -39.26 50.35
CA SER A 184 -26.52 -40.70 50.44
C SER A 184 -27.98 -41.21 50.32
N ARG A 185 -28.09 -42.46 49.81
CA ARG A 185 -29.15 -43.49 49.99
C ARG A 185 -30.44 -43.47 49.13
N ARG A 186 -30.44 -44.46 48.20
CA ARG A 186 -31.48 -45.50 47.95
C ARG A 186 -32.92 -45.13 47.48
N CYS A 187 -33.21 -45.58 46.27
CA CYS A 187 -34.30 -46.49 45.90
C CYS A 187 -35.75 -46.25 46.39
N ARG A 188 -36.67 -46.03 45.44
CA ARG A 188 -37.73 -47.00 45.07
C ARG A 188 -38.41 -46.60 43.75
N ALA A 189 -39.25 -47.49 43.21
CA ALA A 189 -39.99 -47.29 41.97
C ALA A 189 -41.45 -47.75 42.11
N ALA A 190 -42.27 -47.39 41.09
CA ALA A 190 -43.58 -47.93 40.70
C ALA A 190 -44.88 -47.22 41.16
N ARG A 191 -45.74 -46.97 40.13
CA ARG A 191 -47.20 -46.69 40.11
C ARG A 191 -47.66 -45.36 40.76
N ALA A 192 -48.38 -44.45 40.08
CA ALA A 192 -49.69 -44.53 39.38
C ALA A 192 -50.87 -44.62 40.38
N THR A 193 -51.95 -43.82 40.31
CA THR A 193 -52.44 -42.84 39.30
C THR A 193 -53.34 -41.79 40.03
N SER A 194 -54.04 -40.77 39.50
CA SER A 194 -54.41 -40.24 38.15
C SER A 194 -55.00 -38.81 38.28
N MET A 195 -55.32 -38.13 37.16
CA MET A 195 -55.99 -36.80 37.06
C MET A 195 -55.17 -35.58 37.55
N SER A 196 -55.36 -34.33 37.08
CA SER A 196 -56.18 -33.79 35.97
C SER A 196 -55.43 -32.68 35.20
N GLU A 197 -56.06 -32.23 34.12
CA GLU A 197 -55.63 -31.28 33.09
C GLU A 197 -54.85 -30.01 33.52
N ASN A 198 -53.78 -29.70 32.78
CA ASN A 198 -53.55 -28.33 32.30
C ASN A 198 -52.66 -28.29 31.04
N LYS A 199 -53.16 -27.71 29.94
CA LYS A 199 -52.48 -27.72 28.63
C LYS A 199 -51.39 -26.65 28.52
N LYS A 200 -50.18 -26.93 29.01
CA LYS A 200 -48.99 -26.17 28.58
C LYS A 200 -48.61 -26.59 27.15
N GLN A 201 -48.93 -25.75 26.16
CA GLN A 201 -48.42 -25.87 24.81
C GLN A 201 -46.89 -25.75 24.81
N ARG A 202 -46.19 -26.89 24.76
CA ARG A 202 -44.80 -26.91 24.28
C ARG A 202 -44.83 -26.58 22.79
N MET A 203 -44.19 -25.49 22.38
CA MET A 203 -43.85 -25.32 20.97
C MET A 203 -42.86 -26.42 20.58
N ASN A 204 -43.34 -27.41 19.84
CA ASN A 204 -42.50 -28.44 19.25
C ASN A 204 -41.63 -27.80 18.16
N VAL A 205 -40.40 -27.44 18.51
CA VAL A 205 -39.34 -27.17 17.53
C VAL A 205 -39.01 -28.50 16.87
N ASN A 206 -39.75 -28.80 15.80
CA ASN A 206 -39.70 -30.07 15.10
C ASN A 206 -38.38 -30.17 14.33
N ARG A 207 -37.35 -30.71 14.99
CA ARG A 207 -36.03 -30.93 14.38
C ARG A 207 -36.15 -31.96 13.26
N SER A 208 -35.92 -31.54 12.02
CA SER A 208 -35.89 -32.40 10.85
C SER A 208 -34.87 -33.53 11.04
N THR A 209 -35.35 -34.74 11.34
CA THR A 209 -34.52 -35.92 11.65
C THR A 209 -33.67 -36.41 10.47
N ASN A 210 -33.96 -35.91 9.27
CA ASN A 210 -33.43 -36.42 8.00
C ASN A 210 -32.41 -35.46 7.35
N VAL A 211 -31.86 -34.52 8.11
CA VAL A 211 -30.86 -33.54 7.63
C VAL A 211 -29.49 -33.87 8.19
N VAL A 212 -28.55 -34.19 7.31
CA VAL A 212 -27.13 -34.43 7.65
C VAL A 212 -26.30 -33.26 7.15
N TYR A 213 -25.38 -32.74 7.97
CA TYR A 213 -24.46 -31.68 7.55
C TYR A 213 -23.49 -32.22 6.48
N GLN A 214 -23.46 -31.58 5.31
CA GLN A 214 -22.48 -31.84 4.26
C GLN A 214 -21.31 -30.87 4.41
N ALA A 215 -20.10 -31.39 4.61
CA ALA A 215 -18.89 -30.59 4.64
C ALA A 215 -18.49 -30.14 3.23
N HIS A 216 -18.04 -28.89 3.08
CA HIS A 216 -17.60 -28.35 1.79
C HIS A 216 -16.33 -29.07 1.28
N HIS A 217 -16.34 -29.51 0.02
CA HIS A 217 -15.19 -30.15 -0.64
C HIS A 217 -13.94 -29.25 -0.76
N VAL A 218 -14.10 -27.92 -0.67
CA VAL A 218 -12.99 -26.95 -0.72
C VAL A 218 -12.86 -26.27 0.64
N SER A 219 -11.69 -26.44 1.26
CA SER A 219 -11.38 -25.90 2.59
C SER A 219 -11.37 -24.37 2.61
N ARG A 220 -11.65 -23.78 3.79
CA ARG A 220 -11.55 -22.33 4.02
C ARG A 220 -10.20 -21.77 3.57
N SER A 221 -9.09 -22.45 3.87
CA SER A 221 -7.74 -22.05 3.43
C SER A 221 -7.64 -21.97 1.90
N LYS A 222 -8.08 -22.99 1.14
CA LYS A 222 -8.02 -22.97 -0.33
C LYS A 222 -8.99 -21.94 -0.94
N ARG A 223 -10.13 -21.66 -0.31
CA ARG A 223 -11.03 -20.57 -0.74
C ARG A 223 -10.43 -19.18 -0.42
N GLY A 224 -9.79 -19.03 0.73
CA GLY A 224 -9.11 -17.79 1.12
C GLY A 224 -8.04 -17.33 0.12
N GLN A 225 -7.30 -18.27 -0.48
CA GLN A 225 -6.30 -17.94 -1.51
C GLN A 225 -6.87 -17.37 -2.83
N ILE A 226 -8.19 -17.38 -3.03
CA ILE A 226 -8.85 -16.81 -4.22
C ILE A 226 -9.88 -15.71 -3.89
N VAL A 227 -10.06 -15.36 -2.60
CA VAL A 227 -11.01 -14.32 -2.17
C VAL A 227 -10.24 -13.01 -1.94
N GLY A 228 -10.09 -12.26 -3.03
CA GLY A 228 -9.31 -11.03 -3.10
C GLY A 228 -7.85 -11.27 -3.53
N THR A 229 -7.04 -10.22 -3.49
CA THR A 229 -5.63 -10.26 -3.93
C THR A 229 -4.64 -10.59 -2.82
N LYS A 230 -5.07 -10.50 -1.55
CA LYS A 230 -4.24 -10.84 -0.38
C LYS A 230 -4.48 -12.30 0.01
N GLY A 231 -3.42 -13.11 0.01
CA GLY A 231 -3.49 -14.53 0.38
C GLY A 231 -4.00 -14.77 1.81
N GLY A 232 -4.41 -16.01 2.10
CA GLY A 232 -4.94 -16.44 3.40
C GLY A 232 -6.44 -16.22 3.60
N PHE A 233 -7.04 -16.99 4.52
CA PHE A 233 -8.47 -16.89 4.85
C PHE A 233 -8.71 -15.88 5.97
N ARG A 234 -9.61 -14.91 5.74
CA ARG A 234 -9.94 -13.81 6.65
C ARG A 234 -11.45 -13.64 6.92
N GLY A 235 -12.22 -14.70 6.70
CA GLY A 235 -13.67 -14.64 6.79
C GLY A 235 -14.17 -14.51 8.23
N CYS A 236 -14.88 -13.42 8.52
CA CYS A 236 -15.33 -13.04 9.87
C CYS A 236 -16.61 -12.19 9.83
N THR A 237 -17.15 -11.82 10.99
CA THR A 237 -18.26 -10.86 11.10
C THR A 237 -17.96 -9.72 12.07
N VAL A 238 -18.14 -8.47 11.59
CA VAL A 238 -18.13 -7.25 12.39
C VAL A 238 -19.59 -6.86 12.69
N TRP A 239 -19.98 -6.95 13.95
CA TRP A 239 -21.35 -6.76 14.42
C TRP A 239 -21.53 -5.39 15.08
N LEU A 240 -21.96 -4.39 14.30
CA LEU A 240 -22.22 -3.03 14.80
C LEU A 240 -23.57 -3.00 15.51
N THR A 241 -23.55 -2.80 16.84
CA THR A 241 -24.75 -2.67 17.68
C THR A 241 -24.85 -1.29 18.33
N GLY A 242 -26.05 -0.84 18.69
CA GLY A 242 -26.28 0.50 19.27
C GLY A 242 -27.64 1.10 18.92
N LEU A 243 -27.97 2.24 19.53
CA LEU A 243 -29.23 2.97 19.31
C LEU A 243 -29.43 3.42 17.83
N SER A 244 -30.66 3.78 17.47
CA SER A 244 -30.92 4.48 16.20
C SER A 244 -30.16 5.82 16.19
N GLY A 245 -29.68 6.30 15.05
CA GLY A 245 -28.89 7.55 14.99
C GLY A 245 -27.49 7.51 15.66
N ALA A 246 -27.09 6.39 16.27
CA ALA A 246 -25.77 6.26 16.91
C ALA A 246 -24.58 6.24 15.91
N GLY A 247 -24.83 5.97 14.62
CA GLY A 247 -23.80 6.04 13.56
C GLY A 247 -23.45 4.71 12.86
N LYS A 248 -24.06 3.58 13.27
CA LYS A 248 -23.78 2.22 12.72
C LYS A 248 -23.63 2.19 11.19
N THR A 249 -24.66 2.59 10.45
CA THR A 249 -24.68 2.54 8.98
C THR A 249 -23.57 3.42 8.34
N THR A 250 -23.27 4.58 8.94
CA THR A 250 -22.14 5.44 8.51
C THR A 250 -20.79 4.75 8.69
N LEU A 251 -20.58 4.12 9.85
CA LEU A 251 -19.36 3.34 10.13
C LEU A 251 -19.29 2.07 9.27
N GLY A 252 -20.42 1.44 8.97
CA GLY A 252 -20.50 0.27 8.11
C GLY A 252 -20.04 0.55 6.69
N PHE A 253 -20.55 1.63 6.08
CA PHE A 253 -20.11 2.03 4.74
C PHE A 253 -18.66 2.56 4.70
N ALA A 254 -18.22 3.32 5.70
CA ALA A 254 -16.83 3.79 5.74
C ALA A 254 -15.82 2.64 6.00
N LEU A 255 -16.24 1.58 6.71
CA LEU A 255 -15.45 0.35 6.85
C LEU A 255 -15.45 -0.48 5.55
N GLU A 256 -16.58 -0.55 4.85
CA GLU A 256 -16.70 -1.21 3.54
C GLU A 256 -15.78 -0.54 2.51
N GLU A 257 -15.80 0.80 2.42
CA GLU A 257 -14.89 1.61 1.60
C GLU A 257 -13.41 1.39 1.97
N TYR A 258 -13.08 1.36 3.27
CA TYR A 258 -11.73 1.06 3.74
C TYR A 258 -11.25 -0.34 3.30
N LEU A 259 -12.07 -1.37 3.51
CA LEU A 259 -11.69 -2.75 3.18
C LEU A 259 -11.56 -2.96 1.67
N VAL A 260 -12.50 -2.44 0.87
CA VAL A 260 -12.44 -2.50 -0.60
C VAL A 260 -11.20 -1.79 -1.15
N SER A 261 -10.92 -0.57 -0.69
CA SER A 261 -9.72 0.18 -1.11
C SER A 261 -8.41 -0.51 -0.70
N HIS A 262 -8.43 -1.33 0.36
CA HIS A 262 -7.29 -2.14 0.80
C HIS A 262 -7.28 -3.58 0.23
N GLY A 263 -8.09 -3.87 -0.79
CA GLY A 263 -8.10 -5.16 -1.51
C GLY A 263 -8.68 -6.33 -0.71
N ILE A 264 -9.53 -6.06 0.29
CA ILE A 264 -10.16 -7.05 1.17
C ILE A 264 -11.65 -7.16 0.83
N PRO A 265 -12.12 -8.30 0.29
CA PRO A 265 -13.55 -8.49 0.02
C PRO A 265 -14.38 -8.48 1.30
N CYS A 266 -15.39 -7.63 1.31
CA CYS A 266 -16.35 -7.46 2.40
C CYS A 266 -17.78 -7.34 1.86
N TYR A 267 -18.78 -7.37 2.74
CA TYR A 267 -20.18 -7.12 2.36
C TYR A 267 -21.01 -6.61 3.54
N SER A 268 -21.68 -5.47 3.36
CA SER A 268 -22.51 -4.81 4.38
C SER A 268 -23.98 -5.27 4.36
N LEU A 269 -24.42 -5.85 5.48
CA LEU A 269 -25.80 -6.17 5.79
C LEU A 269 -26.40 -5.04 6.66
N ASP A 270 -27.20 -4.15 6.06
CA ASP A 270 -27.91 -3.09 6.79
C ASP A 270 -29.38 -3.44 7.08
N GLY A 271 -29.92 -2.80 8.14
CA GLY A 271 -31.31 -2.81 8.56
C GLY A 271 -32.33 -2.56 7.46
N ASP A 272 -32.06 -1.61 6.56
CA ASP A 272 -32.97 -1.25 5.48
C ASP A 272 -32.95 -2.34 4.39
N ASN A 273 -31.75 -2.67 3.88
CA ASN A 273 -31.53 -3.61 2.77
C ASN A 273 -32.14 -5.00 3.04
N ILE A 274 -31.87 -5.59 4.21
CA ILE A 274 -32.34 -6.93 4.55
C ILE A 274 -33.86 -6.99 4.77
N ARG A 275 -34.49 -5.89 5.18
CA ARG A 275 -35.95 -5.82 5.39
C ARG A 275 -36.75 -5.75 4.09
N HIS A 276 -36.17 -5.28 2.98
CA HIS A 276 -36.81 -5.38 1.66
C HIS A 276 -36.69 -6.78 1.02
N GLY A 277 -35.64 -7.53 1.38
CA GLY A 277 -35.36 -8.87 0.87
C GLY A 277 -35.79 -10.00 1.82
N LEU A 278 -34.79 -10.64 2.45
CA LEU A 278 -34.93 -11.87 3.24
C LEU A 278 -35.90 -11.76 4.43
N ASN A 279 -36.00 -10.56 5.04
CA ASN A 279 -36.80 -10.33 6.24
C ASN A 279 -38.10 -9.56 5.96
N LYS A 280 -38.53 -9.46 4.70
CA LYS A 280 -39.77 -8.75 4.30
C LYS A 280 -41.08 -9.32 4.87
N ASN A 281 -41.03 -10.53 5.41
CA ASN A 281 -42.16 -11.19 6.08
C ASN A 281 -42.11 -11.08 7.61
N LEU A 282 -41.19 -10.29 8.17
CA LEU A 282 -41.04 -10.07 9.62
C LEU A 282 -41.50 -8.67 10.00
N GLY A 283 -42.42 -8.61 10.96
CA GLY A 283 -42.95 -7.36 11.49
C GLY A 283 -42.01 -6.67 12.48
N PHE A 284 -42.63 -6.18 13.56
CA PHE A 284 -41.96 -5.47 14.66
C PHE A 284 -42.32 -6.06 16.04
N SER A 285 -42.95 -7.24 16.12
CA SER A 285 -43.17 -7.93 17.40
C SER A 285 -41.83 -8.42 17.99
N ALA A 286 -41.82 -8.79 19.28
CA ALA A 286 -40.61 -9.34 19.90
C ALA A 286 -40.09 -10.61 19.17
N VAL A 287 -41.00 -11.49 18.74
CA VAL A 287 -40.66 -12.72 18.00
C VAL A 287 -40.13 -12.39 16.59
N ASP A 288 -40.71 -11.41 15.90
CA ASP A 288 -40.17 -10.93 14.61
C ASP A 288 -38.76 -10.35 14.76
N ARG A 289 -38.49 -9.63 15.85
CA ARG A 289 -37.17 -9.03 16.13
C ARG A 289 -36.12 -10.12 16.40
N GLU A 290 -36.45 -11.10 17.23
CA GLU A 290 -35.57 -12.26 17.50
C GLU A 290 -35.27 -13.04 16.20
N GLU A 291 -36.29 -13.42 15.43
CA GLU A 291 -36.12 -14.14 14.16
C GLU A 291 -35.37 -13.30 13.11
N ASN A 292 -35.59 -11.98 13.08
CA ASN A 292 -34.84 -11.06 12.20
C ASN A 292 -33.34 -11.13 12.51
N ILE A 293 -32.95 -10.97 13.79
CA ILE A 293 -31.55 -11.04 14.22
C ILE A 293 -30.96 -12.44 14.00
N ARG A 294 -31.71 -13.51 14.29
CA ARG A 294 -31.28 -14.90 14.05
C ARG A 294 -30.99 -15.17 12.57
N ARG A 295 -31.83 -14.69 11.65
CA ARG A 295 -31.58 -14.80 10.20
C ARG A 295 -30.32 -14.04 9.77
N ILE A 296 -30.13 -12.82 10.27
CA ILE A 296 -28.94 -12.01 9.98
C ILE A 296 -27.68 -12.73 10.46
N ALA A 297 -27.70 -13.32 11.65
CA ALA A 297 -26.56 -14.07 12.19
C ALA A 297 -26.16 -15.27 11.34
N GLU A 298 -27.12 -16.07 10.85
CA GLU A 298 -26.81 -17.20 9.96
C GLU A 298 -26.33 -16.74 8.57
N VAL A 299 -26.83 -15.62 8.04
CA VAL A 299 -26.35 -15.04 6.77
C VAL A 299 -24.95 -14.45 6.91
N ALA A 300 -24.67 -13.72 7.99
CA ALA A 300 -23.34 -13.17 8.28
C ALA A 300 -22.30 -14.29 8.40
N LYS A 301 -22.66 -15.39 9.08
CA LYS A 301 -21.88 -16.63 9.13
C LYS A 301 -21.63 -17.26 7.76
N LEU A 302 -22.56 -17.18 6.82
CA LEU A 302 -22.35 -17.70 5.46
C LEU A 302 -21.37 -16.83 4.66
N PHE A 303 -21.43 -15.49 4.79
CA PHE A 303 -20.43 -14.59 4.20
C PHE A 303 -19.05 -14.77 4.85
N ALA A 304 -19.00 -14.90 6.18
CA ALA A 304 -17.79 -15.21 6.92
C ALA A 304 -17.22 -16.58 6.50
N ASP A 305 -18.03 -17.65 6.42
CA ASP A 305 -17.53 -18.94 5.96
C ASP A 305 -17.01 -18.88 4.52
N ALA A 306 -17.67 -18.13 3.63
CA ALA A 306 -17.23 -17.93 2.25
C ALA A 306 -15.83 -17.29 2.16
N GLY A 307 -15.45 -16.45 3.12
CA GLY A 307 -14.13 -15.82 3.24
C GLY A 307 -14.14 -14.29 3.23
N LEU A 308 -15.31 -13.66 3.24
CA LEU A 308 -15.47 -12.21 3.25
C LEU A 308 -15.53 -11.67 4.68
N VAL A 309 -15.17 -10.40 4.86
CA VAL A 309 -15.51 -9.64 6.07
C VAL A 309 -16.98 -9.22 5.98
N CYS A 310 -17.87 -9.88 6.72
CA CYS A 310 -19.27 -9.47 6.77
C CYS A 310 -19.44 -8.33 7.78
N ILE A 311 -20.01 -7.20 7.35
CA ILE A 311 -20.31 -6.07 8.23
C ILE A 311 -21.82 -6.09 8.48
N THR A 312 -22.28 -5.93 9.72
CA THR A 312 -23.72 -5.93 10.02
C THR A 312 -24.13 -4.68 10.81
N SER A 313 -25.12 -3.93 10.31
CA SER A 313 -25.53 -2.63 10.85
C SER A 313 -26.96 -2.67 11.42
N PHE A 314 -27.14 -3.32 12.58
CA PHE A 314 -28.47 -3.53 13.17
C PHE A 314 -28.54 -3.06 14.64
N ILE A 315 -29.70 -2.50 15.03
CA ILE A 315 -29.90 -2.05 16.42
C ILE A 315 -29.63 -3.18 17.42
N SER A 316 -30.04 -4.42 17.10
CA SER A 316 -29.73 -5.65 17.86
C SER A 316 -29.82 -5.46 19.39
N PRO A 317 -30.98 -5.00 19.92
CA PRO A 317 -31.06 -4.39 21.25
C PRO A 317 -30.84 -5.36 22.41
N PHE A 318 -31.18 -6.63 22.24
CA PHE A 318 -31.13 -7.63 23.29
C PHE A 318 -29.80 -8.41 23.26
N MET A 319 -29.15 -8.48 24.42
CA MET A 319 -27.91 -9.21 24.67
C MET A 319 -28.07 -10.70 24.33
N LYS A 320 -29.22 -11.30 24.66
CA LYS A 320 -29.56 -12.69 24.30
C LYS A 320 -29.36 -12.97 22.80
N ASP A 321 -29.82 -12.05 21.94
CA ASP A 321 -29.82 -12.26 20.50
C ASP A 321 -28.42 -12.04 19.90
N ARG A 322 -27.65 -11.09 20.45
CA ARG A 322 -26.23 -10.87 20.08
C ARG A 322 -25.34 -12.03 20.54
N GLN A 323 -25.53 -12.52 21.75
CA GLN A 323 -24.83 -13.71 22.27
C GLN A 323 -25.17 -14.98 21.47
N ASN A 324 -26.42 -15.11 21.00
CA ASN A 324 -26.76 -16.18 20.05
C ASN A 324 -26.06 -15.99 18.69
N ALA A 325 -25.97 -14.76 18.17
CA ALA A 325 -25.24 -14.46 16.93
C ALA A 325 -23.75 -14.78 17.04
N ARG A 326 -23.10 -14.36 18.13
CA ARG A 326 -21.71 -14.70 18.50
C ARG A 326 -21.50 -16.21 18.50
N LYS A 327 -22.31 -16.94 19.29
CA LYS A 327 -22.24 -18.40 19.42
C LYS A 327 -22.42 -19.16 18.10
N ILE A 328 -23.24 -18.64 17.19
CA ILE A 328 -23.42 -19.20 15.84
C ILE A 328 -22.10 -19.19 15.04
N HIS A 329 -21.24 -18.18 15.23
CA HIS A 329 -19.93 -18.06 14.59
C HIS A 329 -18.84 -18.85 15.33
N GLU A 330 -18.79 -18.78 16.66
CA GLU A 330 -17.86 -19.55 17.50
C GLU A 330 -17.96 -21.06 17.24
N VAL A 331 -19.19 -21.61 17.21
CA VAL A 331 -19.45 -23.03 16.91
C VAL A 331 -19.04 -23.41 15.49
N ALA A 332 -18.98 -22.44 14.57
CA ALA A 332 -18.45 -22.62 13.23
C ALA A 332 -16.94 -22.37 13.12
N GLY A 333 -16.25 -21.96 14.19
CA GLY A 333 -14.84 -21.56 14.16
C GLY A 333 -14.59 -20.35 13.25
N LEU A 334 -15.44 -19.33 13.36
CA LEU A 334 -15.34 -18.07 12.61
C LEU A 334 -15.25 -16.89 13.60
N PRO A 335 -14.33 -15.92 13.40
CA PRO A 335 -14.23 -14.75 14.27
C PRO A 335 -15.47 -13.84 14.18
N PHE A 336 -15.85 -13.28 15.33
CA PHE A 336 -17.02 -12.43 15.50
C PHE A 336 -16.66 -11.27 16.45
N PHE A 337 -16.86 -10.04 16.00
CA PHE A 337 -16.45 -8.82 16.71
C PHE A 337 -17.69 -7.97 17.00
N GLU A 338 -18.14 -7.93 18.25
CA GLU A 338 -19.25 -7.11 18.71
C GLU A 338 -18.75 -5.68 18.96
N VAL A 339 -19.07 -4.78 18.04
CA VAL A 339 -18.63 -3.39 18.07
C VAL A 339 -19.79 -2.53 18.56
N PHE A 340 -19.67 -2.03 19.80
CA PHE A 340 -20.70 -1.20 20.42
C PHE A 340 -20.56 0.25 20.00
N VAL A 341 -21.46 0.71 19.15
CA VAL A 341 -21.58 2.12 18.72
C VAL A 341 -22.38 2.88 19.78
N ASP A 342 -21.68 3.36 20.80
CA ASP A 342 -22.25 4.00 21.99
C ASP A 342 -22.36 5.53 21.80
N ALA A 343 -23.59 5.99 21.58
CA ALA A 343 -23.95 7.40 21.60
C ALA A 343 -25.10 7.60 22.61
N PRO A 344 -25.06 8.64 23.47
CA PRO A 344 -26.16 8.94 24.39
C PRO A 344 -27.50 9.13 23.68
N LEU A 345 -28.61 8.72 24.32
CA LEU A 345 -29.95 8.78 23.74
C LEU A 345 -30.34 10.19 23.28
N ASN A 346 -30.03 11.23 24.06
CA ASN A 346 -30.30 12.62 23.69
C ASN A 346 -29.53 13.08 22.44
N ILE A 347 -28.32 12.55 22.21
CA ILE A 347 -27.55 12.80 20.98
C ILE A 347 -28.12 12.02 19.79
N CYS A 348 -28.69 10.83 20.04
CA CYS A 348 -29.42 10.07 19.02
C CYS A 348 -30.73 10.77 18.62
N GLU A 349 -31.48 11.27 19.60
CA GLU A 349 -32.70 12.07 19.40
C GLU A 349 -32.40 13.41 18.73
N SER A 350 -31.32 14.11 19.08
CA SER A 350 -30.95 15.38 18.42
C SER A 350 -30.47 15.21 16.99
N ARG A 351 -30.02 14.01 16.60
CA ARG A 351 -29.62 13.66 15.22
C ARG A 351 -30.80 13.29 14.33
N ASP A 352 -31.86 12.70 14.90
CA ASP A 352 -33.01 12.00 14.27
C ASP A 352 -32.98 11.81 12.74
N VAL A 353 -31.95 11.12 12.25
CA VAL A 353 -31.55 11.09 10.81
C VAL A 353 -32.65 10.56 9.88
N LYS A 354 -33.62 9.80 10.41
CA LYS A 354 -34.75 9.21 9.68
C LYS A 354 -36.12 9.73 10.16
N GLY A 355 -36.16 10.74 11.02
CA GLY A 355 -37.42 11.26 11.61
C GLY A 355 -38.18 10.23 12.46
N LEU A 356 -37.48 9.25 13.04
CA LEU A 356 -38.06 8.12 13.77
C LEU A 356 -38.26 8.43 15.25
N TYR A 357 -37.36 9.18 15.88
CA TYR A 357 -37.51 9.58 17.28
C TYR A 357 -38.68 10.53 17.46
N LYS A 358 -38.86 11.51 16.55
CA LYS A 358 -40.03 12.39 16.54
C LYS A 358 -41.34 11.61 16.46
N LYS A 359 -41.40 10.57 15.63
CA LYS A 359 -42.58 9.71 15.44
C LYS A 359 -42.83 8.76 16.62
N ALA A 360 -41.78 8.24 17.25
CA ALA A 360 -41.88 7.47 18.49
C ALA A 360 -42.42 8.35 19.63
N ARG A 361 -41.86 9.55 19.81
CA ARG A 361 -42.35 10.55 20.79
C ARG A 361 -43.80 11.00 20.53
N ALA A 362 -44.26 10.97 19.28
CA ALA A 362 -45.66 11.23 18.91
C ALA A 362 -46.59 10.00 19.07
N GLY A 363 -46.07 8.82 19.44
CA GLY A 363 -46.84 7.58 19.58
C GLY A 363 -47.19 6.86 18.27
N GLU A 364 -46.71 7.37 17.12
CA GLU A 364 -46.90 6.75 15.79
C GLU A 364 -46.14 5.42 15.67
N ILE A 365 -44.97 5.32 16.30
CA ILE A 365 -44.10 4.12 16.29
C ILE A 365 -43.98 3.58 17.71
N LYS A 366 -44.67 2.47 17.99
CA LYS A 366 -44.68 1.83 19.31
C LYS A 366 -43.57 0.80 19.49
N GLY A 367 -43.00 0.75 20.68
CA GLY A 367 -41.93 -0.18 21.04
C GLY A 367 -40.62 0.20 20.35
N PHE A 368 -40.32 1.50 20.26
CA PHE A 368 -39.08 1.98 19.66
C PHE A 368 -37.92 1.89 20.65
N THR A 369 -36.80 1.30 20.21
CA THR A 369 -35.63 1.08 21.08
C THR A 369 -35.03 2.39 21.57
N GLY A 370 -34.92 2.53 22.90
CA GLY A 370 -34.52 3.75 23.59
C GLY A 370 -35.69 4.65 24.02
N ILE A 371 -36.93 4.33 23.66
CA ILE A 371 -38.13 5.12 24.01
C ILE A 371 -39.17 4.26 24.75
N ASP A 372 -39.77 3.27 24.08
CA ASP A 372 -40.74 2.31 24.68
C ASP A 372 -40.24 0.85 24.63
N SER A 373 -38.92 0.67 24.46
CA SER A 373 -38.26 -0.63 24.54
C SER A 373 -36.79 -0.42 24.89
N ASP A 374 -36.26 -1.25 25.79
CA ASP A 374 -34.89 -1.09 26.28
C ASP A 374 -33.81 -1.40 25.23
N TYR A 375 -32.59 -0.94 25.52
CA TYR A 375 -31.37 -1.32 24.83
C TYR A 375 -30.38 -1.89 25.84
N GLU A 376 -30.16 -3.20 25.79
CA GLU A 376 -29.22 -3.90 26.68
C GLU A 376 -27.80 -3.66 26.16
N LYS A 377 -27.04 -2.77 26.82
CA LYS A 377 -25.65 -2.48 26.45
C LYS A 377 -24.80 -3.76 26.51
N PRO A 378 -23.90 -4.01 25.53
CA PRO A 378 -22.94 -5.12 25.62
C PRO A 378 -22.07 -5.01 26.87
N GLU A 379 -21.96 -6.10 27.63
CA GLU A 379 -21.10 -6.18 28.83
C GLU A 379 -19.62 -6.36 28.47
N ALA A 380 -19.33 -7.15 27.43
CA ALA A 380 -17.99 -7.43 26.93
C ALA A 380 -17.95 -7.39 25.38
N PRO A 381 -18.12 -6.21 24.75
CA PRO A 381 -17.85 -6.02 23.33
C PRO A 381 -16.35 -5.97 23.05
N GLU A 382 -15.91 -6.45 21.90
CA GLU A 382 -14.50 -6.34 21.47
C GLU A 382 -14.07 -4.87 21.25
N LEU A 383 -15.00 -3.96 20.96
CA LEU A 383 -14.72 -2.54 20.80
C LEU A 383 -15.91 -1.65 21.18
N VAL A 384 -15.65 -0.47 21.75
CA VAL A 384 -16.66 0.54 22.09
C VAL A 384 -16.34 1.87 21.41
N LEU A 385 -17.20 2.32 20.50
CA LEU A 385 -17.00 3.53 19.69
C LEU A 385 -17.88 4.68 20.19
N LYS A 386 -17.25 5.71 20.73
CA LYS A 386 -17.91 6.90 21.32
C LYS A 386 -18.19 7.97 20.27
N THR A 387 -19.18 7.74 19.40
CA THR A 387 -19.46 8.61 18.23
C THR A 387 -19.99 10.00 18.56
N ASN A 388 -20.10 10.36 19.84
CA ASN A 388 -20.38 11.72 20.31
C ASN A 388 -19.11 12.55 20.57
N ILE A 389 -17.92 11.94 20.51
CA ILE A 389 -16.61 12.62 20.69
C ILE A 389 -15.56 12.20 19.66
N ALA A 390 -15.62 10.99 19.11
CA ALA A 390 -14.74 10.51 18.06
C ALA A 390 -15.29 10.81 16.66
N SER A 391 -14.42 11.14 15.70
CA SER A 391 -14.81 11.28 14.28
C SER A 391 -15.04 9.92 13.63
N VAL A 392 -15.58 9.92 12.40
CA VAL A 392 -15.72 8.71 11.59
C VAL A 392 -14.35 8.07 11.35
N THR A 393 -13.33 8.86 11.01
CA THR A 393 -11.96 8.39 10.77
C THR A 393 -11.35 7.72 12.00
N ASP A 394 -11.51 8.31 13.19
CA ASP A 394 -11.02 7.73 14.44
C ASP A 394 -11.71 6.40 14.76
N CYS A 395 -13.01 6.30 14.48
CA CYS A 395 -13.78 5.07 14.67
C CYS A 395 -13.36 3.97 13.69
N ILE A 396 -13.10 4.31 12.41
CA ILE A 396 -12.58 3.35 11.43
C ILE A 396 -11.18 2.89 11.79
N HIS A 397 -10.28 3.77 12.24
CA HIS A 397 -8.96 3.38 12.72
C HIS A 397 -9.03 2.36 13.86
N GLN A 398 -9.85 2.59 14.88
CA GLN A 398 -10.03 1.64 15.99
C GLN A 398 -10.57 0.27 15.53
N ILE A 399 -11.52 0.22 14.58
CA ILE A 399 -12.00 -1.05 14.01
C ILE A 399 -10.88 -1.76 13.22
N VAL A 400 -10.12 -1.01 12.42
CA VAL A 400 -9.03 -1.54 11.60
C VAL A 400 -7.89 -2.08 12.47
N GLU A 401 -7.54 -1.40 13.55
CA GLU A 401 -6.54 -1.84 14.52
C GLU A 401 -6.94 -3.15 15.20
N LEU A 402 -8.20 -3.30 15.62
CA LEU A 402 -8.75 -4.58 16.11
C LEU A 402 -8.63 -5.68 15.04
N LEU A 403 -9.06 -5.40 13.81
CA LEU A 403 -8.99 -6.37 12.70
C LEU A 403 -7.55 -6.71 12.28
N GLN A 404 -6.56 -5.87 12.59
CA GLN A 404 -5.14 -6.12 12.38
C GLN A 404 -4.56 -7.00 13.49
N GLN A 405 -4.87 -6.72 14.76
CA GLN A 405 -4.48 -7.56 15.90
C GLN A 405 -5.02 -9.00 15.74
N GLU A 406 -6.24 -9.14 15.23
CA GLU A 406 -6.92 -10.40 14.95
C GLU A 406 -6.59 -11.01 13.56
N ASN A 407 -5.58 -10.46 12.85
CA ASN A 407 -5.05 -10.97 11.58
C ASN A 407 -6.06 -11.07 10.41
N ILE A 408 -7.21 -10.40 10.50
CA ILE A 408 -8.24 -10.34 9.46
C ILE A 408 -7.83 -9.38 8.35
N VAL A 409 -7.51 -8.16 8.74
CA VAL A 409 -6.86 -7.16 7.89
C VAL A 409 -5.37 -7.38 8.08
N PRO A 410 -4.61 -7.84 7.06
CA PRO A 410 -3.16 -7.88 7.20
C PRO A 410 -2.65 -6.48 7.52
N SER A 411 -1.70 -6.39 8.45
CA SER A 411 -0.96 -5.17 8.75
C SER A 411 -0.18 -4.75 7.50
N THR A 412 -0.83 -4.01 6.60
CA THR A 412 -0.19 -3.40 5.43
C THR A 412 1.00 -2.61 5.93
N ALA A 413 2.21 -3.01 5.53
CA ALA A 413 3.49 -2.65 6.17
C ALA A 413 3.94 -1.19 5.95
N ILE A 414 2.98 -0.26 5.94
CA ILE A 414 3.10 1.17 5.71
C ILE A 414 1.99 1.88 6.54
N LYS A 415 2.09 1.81 7.87
CA LYS A 415 1.54 2.85 8.75
C LYS A 415 2.61 3.28 9.74
N ASP A 416 3.15 2.35 10.51
CA ASP A 416 4.25 2.60 11.43
C ASP A 416 5.62 2.54 10.75
N VAL A 417 6.58 3.29 11.30
CA VAL A 417 7.98 3.30 10.88
C VAL A 417 8.72 2.24 11.69
N LEU A 418 9.40 1.31 11.03
CA LEU A 418 10.21 0.29 11.67
C LEU A 418 11.62 0.84 11.95
N GLU A 419 11.79 1.54 13.07
CA GLU A 419 13.13 1.85 13.58
C GLU A 419 13.81 0.58 14.12
N LEU A 420 15.12 0.41 13.87
CA LEU A 420 15.91 -0.77 14.23
C LEU A 420 16.91 -0.50 15.38
N PHE A 421 16.61 0.48 16.22
CA PHE A 421 17.37 0.74 17.44
C PHE A 421 17.10 -0.34 18.50
N VAL A 422 18.14 -0.71 19.26
CA VAL A 422 17.94 -1.51 20.48
C VAL A 422 17.14 -0.68 21.50
N PRO A 423 16.03 -1.21 22.06
CA PRO A 423 15.27 -0.51 23.08
C PRO A 423 16.13 -0.11 24.28
N GLU A 424 15.93 1.10 24.82
CA GLU A 424 16.78 1.69 25.86
C GLU A 424 16.97 0.76 27.08
N ASN A 425 15.94 0.03 27.48
CA ASN A 425 15.98 -0.91 28.60
C ASN A 425 16.80 -2.20 28.34
N LYS A 426 17.35 -2.37 27.13
CA LYS A 426 18.20 -3.50 26.72
C LYS A 426 19.60 -3.08 26.24
N ILE A 427 19.92 -1.78 26.20
CA ILE A 427 21.13 -1.33 25.50
C ILE A 427 22.43 -1.87 26.12
N GLU A 428 22.55 -1.89 27.45
CA GLU A 428 23.76 -2.41 28.10
C GLU A 428 23.93 -3.93 27.90
N GLN A 429 22.83 -4.68 27.78
CA GLN A 429 22.87 -6.09 27.39
C GLN A 429 23.36 -6.26 25.94
N ALA A 430 22.87 -5.44 25.00
CA ALA A 430 23.30 -5.49 23.61
C ALA A 430 24.75 -5.01 23.42
N ARG A 431 25.21 -4.02 24.20
CA ARG A 431 26.62 -3.60 24.26
C ARG A 431 27.51 -4.72 24.80
N ALA A 432 27.08 -5.43 25.84
CA ALA A 432 27.79 -6.61 26.34
C ALA A 432 27.85 -7.74 25.29
N GLU A 433 26.74 -8.03 24.60
CA GLU A 433 26.69 -9.00 23.50
C GLU A 433 27.67 -8.61 22.38
N ALA A 434 27.55 -7.39 21.84
CA ALA A 434 28.41 -6.84 20.80
C ALA A 434 29.90 -6.84 21.17
N ASN A 435 30.23 -6.80 22.47
CA ASN A 435 31.60 -6.88 22.94
C ASN A 435 32.21 -8.29 22.83
N THR A 436 31.39 -9.33 22.81
CA THR A 436 31.82 -10.75 22.70
C THR A 436 31.82 -11.28 21.26
N LEU A 437 31.03 -10.67 20.37
CA LEU A 437 30.91 -11.09 18.98
C LEU A 437 32.13 -10.68 18.13
N PRO A 438 32.44 -11.42 17.03
CA PRO A 438 33.41 -10.96 16.04
C PRO A 438 32.93 -9.64 15.42
N SER A 439 33.84 -8.69 15.17
CA SER A 439 33.51 -7.43 14.49
C SER A 439 33.88 -7.43 13.00
N VAL A 440 33.22 -6.57 12.23
CA VAL A 440 33.55 -6.16 10.85
C VAL A 440 33.74 -4.66 10.86
N LYS A 441 34.83 -4.19 10.26
CA LYS A 441 35.07 -2.74 10.09
C LYS A 441 34.27 -2.24 8.89
N ILE A 442 33.41 -1.26 9.12
CA ILE A 442 32.55 -0.67 8.10
C ILE A 442 33.04 0.72 7.69
N THR A 443 32.74 1.16 6.47
CA THR A 443 33.11 2.48 5.97
C THR A 443 32.14 3.58 6.42
N LYS A 444 32.45 4.84 6.09
CA LYS A 444 31.52 5.96 6.30
C LYS A 444 30.24 5.83 5.46
N LEU A 445 30.32 5.19 4.29
CA LEU A 445 29.17 4.95 3.41
C LEU A 445 28.23 3.91 4.03
N ASP A 446 28.80 2.83 4.56
CA ASP A 446 28.04 1.78 5.24
C ASP A 446 27.36 2.31 6.51
N LEU A 447 28.02 3.21 7.26
CA LEU A 447 27.40 3.86 8.42
C LEU A 447 26.18 4.72 8.02
N GLN A 448 26.18 5.33 6.83
CA GLN A 448 25.02 6.06 6.30
C GLN A 448 23.87 5.10 5.96
N TRP A 449 24.16 3.89 5.46
CA TRP A 449 23.15 2.85 5.31
C TRP A 449 22.66 2.27 6.64
N VAL A 450 23.53 2.12 7.65
CA VAL A 450 23.12 1.80 9.04
C VAL A 450 22.19 2.88 9.60
N GLN A 451 22.45 4.17 9.34
CA GLN A 451 21.52 5.25 9.73
C GLN A 451 20.18 5.13 9.00
N ILE A 452 20.18 4.92 7.67
CA ILE A 452 18.97 4.74 6.87
C ILE A 452 18.10 3.58 7.35
N LEU A 453 18.73 2.45 7.71
CA LEU A 453 18.05 1.27 8.25
C LEU A 453 17.55 1.52 9.68
N SER A 454 18.40 2.05 10.57
CA SER A 454 18.06 2.23 11.99
C SER A 454 16.97 3.27 12.25
N GLU A 455 16.92 4.34 11.48
CA GLU A 455 15.83 5.34 11.50
C GLU A 455 14.59 4.90 10.69
N GLY A 456 14.57 3.68 10.14
CA GLY A 456 13.39 3.10 9.49
C GLY A 456 12.99 3.71 8.15
N TRP A 457 13.84 4.51 7.49
CA TRP A 457 13.57 5.07 6.15
C TRP A 457 13.28 3.99 5.11
N ALA A 458 13.86 2.79 5.29
CA ALA A 458 13.67 1.62 4.45
C ALA A 458 12.62 0.62 4.97
N THR A 459 11.70 1.05 5.84
CA THR A 459 10.56 0.23 6.34
C THR A 459 9.90 -0.54 5.18
N PRO A 460 9.67 -1.86 5.28
CA PRO A 460 9.79 -2.71 6.47
C PRO A 460 11.07 -3.57 6.56
N LEU A 461 12.17 -3.21 5.88
CA LEU A 461 13.42 -3.97 5.99
C LEU A 461 13.87 -4.08 7.46
N LYS A 462 14.24 -5.30 7.87
CA LYS A 462 14.72 -5.62 9.23
C LYS A 462 16.23 -5.43 9.40
N GLY A 463 16.91 -4.99 8.34
CA GLY A 463 18.35 -4.79 8.29
C GLY A 463 18.85 -4.74 6.85
N PHE A 464 20.09 -5.18 6.62
CA PHE A 464 20.63 -5.31 5.27
C PHE A 464 19.96 -6.47 4.54
N MET A 465 19.64 -6.28 3.26
CA MET A 465 18.84 -7.22 2.48
C MET A 465 19.47 -8.61 2.40
N ARG A 466 18.64 -9.63 2.63
CA ARG A 466 18.88 -11.04 2.29
C ARG A 466 18.83 -11.23 0.77
N GLU A 467 19.31 -12.36 0.26
CA GLU A 467 19.39 -12.63 -1.19
C GLU A 467 18.01 -12.48 -1.86
N LYS A 468 16.97 -12.99 -1.20
CA LYS A 468 15.58 -12.88 -1.67
C LYS A 468 15.11 -11.42 -1.82
N GLU A 469 15.41 -10.57 -0.84
CA GLU A 469 15.02 -9.15 -0.84
C GLU A 469 15.83 -8.39 -1.90
N TYR A 470 17.13 -8.68 -2.00
CA TYR A 470 18.04 -8.14 -3.02
C TYR A 470 17.55 -8.43 -4.45
N LEU A 471 17.19 -9.68 -4.75
CA LEU A 471 16.70 -10.10 -6.06
C LEU A 471 15.34 -9.46 -6.40
N GLN A 472 14.41 -9.36 -5.44
CA GLN A 472 13.13 -8.66 -5.66
C GLN A 472 13.36 -7.17 -5.99
N VAL A 473 14.29 -6.52 -5.30
CA VAL A 473 14.66 -5.11 -5.51
C VAL A 473 15.35 -4.87 -6.85
N ILE A 474 16.31 -5.72 -7.23
CA ILE A 474 17.04 -5.62 -8.52
C ILE A 474 16.09 -5.82 -9.71
N HIS A 475 15.22 -6.82 -9.68
CA HIS A 475 14.40 -7.17 -10.85
C HIS A 475 13.03 -6.46 -10.90
N PHE A 476 12.45 -6.09 -9.76
CA PHE A 476 11.07 -5.57 -9.67
C PHE A 476 10.95 -4.20 -8.97
N GLY A 477 12.05 -3.63 -8.46
CA GLY A 477 12.04 -2.36 -7.73
C GLY A 477 11.14 -2.33 -6.49
N THR A 478 10.79 -3.52 -5.97
CA THR A 478 9.76 -3.72 -4.95
C THR A 478 10.14 -4.87 -4.02
N LEU A 479 9.56 -4.88 -2.82
CA LEU A 479 9.39 -6.09 -2.01
C LEU A 479 7.96 -6.60 -2.19
N LEU A 480 7.76 -7.91 -2.13
CA LEU A 480 6.49 -8.57 -2.47
C LEU A 480 5.84 -9.38 -1.33
N ASP A 481 6.59 -9.71 -0.29
CA ASP A 481 6.17 -10.68 0.75
C ASP A 481 4.97 -10.20 1.58
N ASP A 482 4.90 -8.91 1.92
CA ASP A 482 3.79 -8.27 2.66
C ASP A 482 2.87 -7.46 1.73
N GLY A 483 2.81 -7.86 0.45
CA GLY A 483 2.21 -7.08 -0.64
C GLY A 483 3.25 -6.20 -1.34
N VAL A 484 2.81 -5.44 -2.35
CA VAL A 484 3.71 -4.71 -3.26
C VAL A 484 4.19 -3.39 -2.64
N ILE A 485 5.44 -3.39 -2.20
CA ILE A 485 6.08 -2.30 -1.45
C ILE A 485 7.19 -1.70 -2.32
N ASN A 486 7.13 -0.39 -2.63
CA ASN A 486 8.18 0.26 -3.41
C ASN A 486 9.51 0.28 -2.64
N LEU A 487 10.56 -0.28 -3.22
CA LEU A 487 11.93 -0.19 -2.72
C LEU A 487 12.89 -0.48 -3.88
N SER A 488 13.39 0.58 -4.51
CA SER A 488 14.02 0.50 -5.84
C SER A 488 15.55 0.42 -5.84
N ILE A 489 16.21 0.44 -4.68
CA ILE A 489 17.68 0.44 -4.58
C ILE A 489 18.19 -0.64 -3.62
N PRO A 490 19.28 -1.37 -3.93
CA PRO A 490 19.81 -2.38 -3.02
C PRO A 490 20.49 -1.77 -1.78
N ILE A 491 19.93 -2.03 -0.59
CA ILE A 491 20.49 -1.64 0.71
C ILE A 491 21.12 -2.87 1.35
N VAL A 492 22.42 -3.06 1.06
CA VAL A 492 23.20 -4.27 1.35
C VAL A 492 24.56 -3.89 1.95
N LEU A 493 25.16 -4.79 2.74
CA LEU A 493 26.48 -4.64 3.32
C LEU A 493 27.51 -5.49 2.56
N PRO A 494 28.44 -4.89 1.77
CA PRO A 494 29.52 -5.64 1.14
C PRO A 494 30.56 -6.10 2.15
N ILE A 495 31.07 -7.33 2.02
CA ILE A 495 32.14 -7.89 2.85
C ILE A 495 33.22 -8.56 2.00
N SER A 496 34.45 -8.62 2.53
CA SER A 496 35.57 -9.32 1.89
C SER A 496 35.35 -10.84 1.89
N ALA A 497 36.06 -11.57 1.03
CA ALA A 497 36.04 -13.03 1.03
C ALA A 497 36.62 -13.61 2.33
N GLU A 498 37.61 -12.91 2.90
CA GLU A 498 38.25 -13.18 4.19
C GLU A 498 37.24 -13.03 5.33
N ASP A 499 36.46 -11.96 5.34
CA ASP A 499 35.40 -11.73 6.33
C ASP A 499 34.26 -12.73 6.18
N LYS A 500 33.83 -13.02 4.94
CA LYS A 500 32.82 -14.07 4.69
C LYS A 500 33.26 -15.40 5.29
N LYS A 501 34.51 -15.81 5.03
CA LYS A 501 35.09 -17.06 5.57
C LYS A 501 35.28 -17.02 7.09
N ARG A 502 35.57 -15.85 7.66
CA ARG A 502 35.76 -15.63 9.11
C ARG A 502 34.43 -15.63 9.90
N LEU A 503 33.32 -15.30 9.24
CA LEU A 503 31.99 -15.18 9.84
C LEU A 503 31.05 -16.35 9.49
N GLU A 504 31.46 -17.24 8.60
CA GLU A 504 30.69 -18.41 8.19
C GLU A 504 30.33 -19.30 9.40
N GLY A 505 29.02 -19.53 9.60
CA GLY A 505 28.49 -20.24 10.78
C GLY A 505 28.31 -19.39 12.05
N CYS A 506 28.64 -18.10 12.04
CA CYS A 506 28.36 -17.21 13.17
C CYS A 506 26.90 -16.75 13.18
N ASN A 507 26.17 -16.96 14.29
CA ASN A 507 24.77 -16.53 14.43
C ASN A 507 24.59 -15.00 14.49
N ALA A 508 25.66 -14.25 14.79
CA ALA A 508 25.68 -12.79 14.79
C ALA A 508 27.11 -12.24 14.68
N PHE A 509 27.25 -11.00 14.22
CA PHE A 509 28.51 -10.24 14.26
C PHE A 509 28.26 -8.74 14.46
N THR A 510 29.30 -8.00 14.86
CA THR A 510 29.21 -6.59 15.22
C THR A 510 29.77 -5.68 14.12
N LEU A 511 29.07 -4.60 13.81
CA LEU A 511 29.55 -3.55 12.91
C LEU A 511 30.36 -2.51 13.69
N GLU A 512 31.56 -2.21 13.21
CA GLU A 512 32.53 -1.34 13.88
C GLU A 512 32.96 -0.18 12.96
N TYR A 513 32.75 1.06 13.41
CA TYR A 513 33.16 2.27 12.70
C TYR A 513 34.08 3.12 13.59
N ASN A 514 35.27 3.47 13.09
CA ASN A 514 36.29 4.23 13.83
C ASN A 514 36.54 3.70 15.26
N GLY A 515 36.59 2.38 15.43
CA GLY A 515 36.80 1.69 16.71
C GLY A 515 35.57 1.66 17.64
N ARG A 516 34.42 2.21 17.22
CA ARG A 516 33.15 2.11 17.96
C ARG A 516 32.29 1.00 17.38
N ARG A 517 31.74 0.16 18.25
CA ARG A 517 30.73 -0.85 17.91
C ARG A 517 29.37 -0.15 17.79
N VAL A 518 28.82 -0.09 16.58
CA VAL A 518 27.61 0.73 16.26
C VAL A 518 26.34 -0.09 16.08
N ALA A 519 26.44 -1.36 15.68
CA ALA A 519 25.30 -2.25 15.49
C ALA A 519 25.69 -3.72 15.61
N ILE A 520 24.70 -4.60 15.78
CA ILE A 520 24.83 -6.05 15.61
C ILE A 520 24.02 -6.46 14.37
N LEU A 521 24.58 -7.31 13.51
CA LEU A 521 23.83 -8.04 12.49
C LEU A 521 23.60 -9.48 12.99
N LYS A 522 22.35 -9.91 13.07
CA LYS A 522 21.94 -11.24 13.55
C LYS A 522 21.38 -12.10 12.43
N ASN A 523 21.47 -13.42 12.61
CA ASN A 523 21.07 -14.44 11.65
C ASN A 523 21.63 -14.17 10.23
N PRO A 524 22.95 -13.93 10.10
CA PRO A 524 23.52 -13.42 8.86
C PRO A 524 23.48 -14.46 7.73
N GLU A 525 23.38 -13.95 6.52
CA GLU A 525 23.26 -14.70 5.27
C GLU A 525 24.23 -14.10 4.25
N PHE A 526 25.04 -14.94 3.61
CA PHE A 526 26.13 -14.50 2.74
C PHE A 526 25.92 -14.99 1.31
N PHE A 527 25.78 -14.05 0.37
CA PHE A 527 25.49 -14.34 -1.05
C PHE A 527 26.40 -13.55 -1.99
N GLU A 528 26.43 -13.93 -3.27
CA GLU A 528 27.31 -13.32 -4.28
C GLU A 528 26.90 -11.87 -4.57
N HIS A 529 27.86 -10.95 -4.62
CA HIS A 529 27.57 -9.54 -4.92
C HIS A 529 27.30 -9.28 -6.41
N ARG A 530 27.86 -10.10 -7.32
CA ARG A 530 27.69 -9.98 -8.79
C ARG A 530 27.76 -8.54 -9.29
N LYS A 531 28.84 -7.85 -8.91
CA LYS A 531 29.02 -6.40 -9.06
C LYS A 531 28.55 -5.85 -10.42
N GLU A 532 28.95 -6.48 -11.53
CA GLU A 532 28.57 -6.09 -12.90
C GLU A 532 27.04 -6.05 -13.12
N GLU A 533 26.31 -7.06 -12.64
CA GLU A 533 24.84 -7.16 -12.71
C GLU A 533 24.14 -6.06 -11.88
N ARG A 534 24.80 -5.56 -10.82
CA ARG A 534 24.31 -4.48 -9.94
C ARG A 534 24.64 -3.06 -10.42
N CYS A 535 25.61 -2.88 -11.32
CA CYS A 535 26.62 -1.85 -11.06
C CYS A 535 26.29 -0.38 -11.37
N ALA A 536 26.72 0.48 -10.44
CA ALA A 536 27.28 1.80 -10.74
C ALA A 536 28.65 1.94 -10.01
N ARG A 537 29.57 2.74 -10.57
CA ARG A 537 31.03 2.67 -10.33
C ARG A 537 31.52 2.31 -8.91
N MET A 538 31.02 2.97 -7.86
CA MET A 538 31.52 2.77 -6.48
C MET A 538 31.36 1.32 -5.96
N VAL A 539 30.45 0.53 -6.53
CA VAL A 539 30.22 -0.86 -6.15
C VAL A 539 31.43 -1.75 -6.51
N MET A 540 32.23 -1.39 -7.52
CA MET A 540 33.35 -2.23 -8.02
C MET A 540 34.45 -2.44 -6.98
N GLU A 541 34.78 -1.40 -6.21
CA GLU A 541 35.88 -1.38 -5.22
C GLU A 541 35.52 -2.02 -3.88
N SER A 542 34.25 -2.39 -3.67
CA SER A 542 33.76 -3.01 -2.44
C SER A 542 34.03 -4.52 -2.38
N GLY A 543 33.57 -5.21 -1.33
CA GLY A 543 33.70 -6.67 -1.21
C GLY A 543 32.91 -7.47 -2.26
N ASP A 544 33.32 -8.71 -2.54
CA ASP A 544 32.68 -9.58 -3.54
C ASP A 544 31.49 -10.40 -3.00
N TRP A 545 31.27 -10.35 -1.69
CA TRP A 545 30.12 -10.97 -1.00
C TRP A 545 29.22 -9.88 -0.40
N LEU A 546 27.94 -10.19 -0.27
CA LEU A 546 26.97 -9.38 0.48
C LEU A 546 26.54 -10.11 1.74
N ALA A 547 26.33 -9.35 2.82
CA ALA A 547 25.79 -9.82 4.09
C ALA A 547 24.38 -9.26 4.32
N GLY A 548 23.38 -10.14 4.26
CA GLY A 548 22.01 -9.86 4.70
C GLY A 548 21.78 -10.30 6.15
N GLY A 549 20.84 -9.68 6.86
CA GLY A 549 20.55 -10.07 8.24
C GLY A 549 19.70 -9.07 9.03
N ASP A 550 19.29 -9.48 10.23
CA ASP A 550 18.49 -8.65 11.13
C ASP A 550 19.42 -7.66 11.86
N LEU A 551 19.26 -6.36 11.61
CA LEU A 551 20.12 -5.30 12.14
C LEU A 551 19.57 -4.76 13.48
N LEU A 552 20.45 -4.56 14.45
CA LEU A 552 20.16 -3.92 15.72
C LEU A 552 21.18 -2.82 15.99
N ALA A 553 20.79 -1.57 15.81
CA ALA A 553 21.64 -0.41 16.05
C ALA A 553 21.75 -0.10 17.56
N LEU A 554 22.98 0.06 18.05
CA LEU A 554 23.29 0.26 19.47
C LEU A 554 23.10 1.72 19.91
N GLU A 555 23.16 2.68 18.99
CA GLU A 555 22.90 4.09 19.29
C GLU A 555 22.42 4.84 18.03
N ARG A 556 21.70 5.95 18.24
CA ARG A 556 21.35 6.86 17.14
C ARG A 556 22.62 7.49 16.58
N ILE A 557 22.82 7.33 15.28
CA ILE A 557 24.00 7.86 14.57
C ILE A 557 24.01 9.39 14.66
N LYS A 558 25.13 9.94 15.15
CA LYS A 558 25.40 11.38 15.22
C LYS A 558 26.73 11.68 14.55
N TRP A 559 26.75 12.69 13.69
CA TRP A 559 27.93 13.06 12.91
C TRP A 559 28.81 14.09 13.61
N ASN A 560 28.25 14.83 14.58
CA ASN A 560 28.93 15.85 15.38
C ASN A 560 29.57 16.97 14.53
N ASP A 561 28.99 17.23 13.36
CA ASP A 561 29.43 18.21 12.35
C ASP A 561 28.68 19.56 12.44
N GLY A 562 27.94 19.78 13.53
CA GLY A 562 27.11 20.96 13.73
C GLY A 562 25.78 20.96 12.95
N LEU A 563 25.39 19.83 12.34
CA LEU A 563 24.15 19.70 11.55
C LEU A 563 23.17 18.63 12.05
N ASP A 564 23.50 17.87 13.11
CA ASP A 564 22.66 16.78 13.62
C ASP A 564 21.25 17.23 14.06
N GLN A 565 21.07 18.49 14.46
CA GLN A 565 19.76 19.09 14.77
C GLN A 565 18.80 19.17 13.56
N TYR A 566 19.30 18.97 12.34
CA TYR A 566 18.49 18.84 11.12
C TYR A 566 18.30 17.38 10.69
N ARG A 567 19.02 16.40 11.26
CA ARG A 567 18.91 14.97 10.93
C ARG A 567 17.76 14.32 11.70
N LEU A 568 16.55 14.71 11.33
CA LEU A 568 15.31 14.28 11.95
C LEU A 568 14.90 12.90 11.42
N THR A 569 14.54 11.95 12.29
CA THR A 569 14.03 10.64 11.85
C THR A 569 12.62 10.79 11.22
N PRO A 570 12.13 9.78 10.47
CA PRO A 570 10.76 9.79 9.93
C PRO A 570 9.68 9.98 11.02
N LEU A 571 9.91 9.49 12.24
CA LEU A 571 9.00 9.70 13.37
C LEU A 571 9.04 11.14 13.90
N GLU A 572 10.24 11.73 14.03
CA GLU A 572 10.39 13.13 14.43
C GLU A 572 9.80 14.09 13.38
N LEU A 573 9.91 13.77 12.09
CA LEU A 573 9.26 14.53 11.01
C LEU A 573 7.74 14.47 11.11
N ARG A 574 7.16 13.27 11.25
CA ARG A 574 5.71 13.08 11.49
C ARG A 574 5.22 13.85 12.70
N GLN A 575 5.97 13.83 13.79
CA GLN A 575 5.65 14.59 15.00
C GLN A 575 5.69 16.11 14.75
N LYS A 576 6.69 16.64 14.03
CA LYS A 576 6.71 18.07 13.68
C LYS A 576 5.59 18.49 12.73
N PHE A 577 5.19 17.65 11.76
CA PHE A 577 4.03 17.96 10.92
C PHE A 577 2.74 18.07 11.75
N LYS A 578 2.58 17.19 12.75
CA LYS A 578 1.47 17.24 13.72
C LYS A 578 1.53 18.49 14.60
N GLU A 579 2.70 18.87 15.11
CA GLU A 579 2.90 20.10 15.90
C GLU A 579 2.59 21.38 15.10
N MET A 580 2.89 21.39 13.80
CA MET A 580 2.53 22.46 12.87
C MET A 580 1.05 22.45 12.44
N ASN A 581 0.27 21.45 12.88
CA ASN A 581 -1.12 21.21 12.43
C ASN A 581 -1.25 21.12 10.90
N ALA A 582 -0.25 20.48 10.24
CA ALA A 582 -0.23 20.34 8.79
C ALA A 582 -1.35 19.41 8.30
N ASP A 583 -2.18 19.89 7.37
CA ASP A 583 -3.20 19.09 6.68
C ASP A 583 -2.75 18.58 5.30
N ALA A 584 -1.61 19.09 4.81
CA ALA A 584 -0.87 18.54 3.68
C ALA A 584 0.64 18.74 3.89
N VAL A 585 1.43 17.71 3.61
CA VAL A 585 2.90 17.76 3.61
C VAL A 585 3.41 17.51 2.19
N PHE A 586 4.19 18.44 1.64
CA PHE A 586 4.78 18.33 0.31
C PHE A 586 6.31 18.36 0.36
N ALA A 587 6.96 17.33 -0.19
CA ALA A 587 8.40 17.15 -0.12
C ALA A 587 9.15 17.65 -1.36
N PHE A 588 10.29 18.29 -1.14
CA PHE A 588 11.25 18.67 -2.18
C PHE A 588 12.62 18.03 -1.90
N GLN A 589 12.98 17.02 -2.68
CA GLN A 589 14.31 16.39 -2.68
C GLN A 589 15.32 17.28 -3.40
N LEU A 590 16.50 17.48 -2.80
CA LEU A 590 17.59 18.22 -3.45
C LEU A 590 18.98 17.79 -2.96
N ARG A 591 19.95 17.83 -3.87
CA ARG A 591 21.40 17.74 -3.58
C ARG A 591 22.17 19.01 -3.95
N ASN A 592 21.48 20.01 -4.51
CA ASN A 592 22.03 21.23 -5.08
C ASN A 592 21.59 22.47 -4.28
N PRO A 593 22.26 23.62 -4.41
CA PRO A 593 21.74 24.92 -3.95
C PRO A 593 20.33 25.24 -4.48
N VAL A 594 19.54 25.96 -3.70
CA VAL A 594 18.19 26.43 -4.10
C VAL A 594 18.32 27.73 -4.89
N HIS A 595 18.05 27.67 -6.19
CA HIS A 595 17.79 28.85 -7.03
C HIS A 595 16.27 29.05 -7.17
N ASN A 596 15.84 30.21 -7.69
CA ASN A 596 14.42 30.59 -7.71
C ASN A 596 13.57 29.72 -8.66
N GLY A 597 14.20 28.89 -9.51
CA GLY A 597 13.51 27.83 -10.26
C GLY A 597 13.01 26.71 -9.35
N HIS A 598 13.84 26.26 -8.40
CA HIS A 598 13.39 25.33 -7.35
C HIS A 598 12.33 25.98 -6.46
N ALA A 599 12.48 27.27 -6.13
CA ALA A 599 11.49 28.02 -5.37
C ALA A 599 10.13 28.08 -6.08
N LEU A 600 10.10 28.35 -7.39
CA LEU A 600 8.87 28.36 -8.21
C LEU A 600 8.10 27.04 -8.11
N LEU A 601 8.78 25.88 -8.19
CA LEU A 601 8.16 24.56 -8.05
C LEU A 601 7.52 24.37 -6.66
N MET A 602 8.20 24.81 -5.60
CA MET A 602 7.71 24.73 -4.22
C MET A 602 6.57 25.71 -3.93
N GLN A 603 6.67 26.95 -4.42
CA GLN A 603 5.64 27.99 -4.30
C GLN A 603 4.37 27.61 -5.07
N ASP A 604 4.50 27.13 -6.32
CA ASP A 604 3.36 26.70 -7.12
C ASP A 604 2.69 25.44 -6.53
N THR A 605 3.47 24.54 -5.94
CA THR A 605 2.92 23.42 -5.16
C THR A 605 2.08 23.92 -3.98
N LYS A 606 2.61 24.84 -3.15
CA LYS A 606 1.86 25.44 -2.03
C LYS A 606 0.56 26.10 -2.54
N ARG A 607 0.61 26.84 -3.65
CA ARG A 607 -0.56 27.45 -4.31
C ARG A 607 -1.60 26.40 -4.70
N ARG A 608 -1.23 25.37 -5.47
CA ARG A 608 -2.16 24.32 -5.92
C ARG A 608 -2.82 23.58 -4.76
N LEU A 609 -2.13 23.41 -3.63
CA LEU A 609 -2.70 22.80 -2.42
C LEU A 609 -3.72 23.72 -1.74
N LEU A 610 -3.45 25.03 -1.63
CA LEU A 610 -4.41 26.00 -1.14
C LEU A 610 -5.66 26.08 -2.04
N GLU A 611 -5.47 26.04 -3.36
CA GLU A 611 -6.55 26.01 -4.37
C GLU A 611 -7.41 24.73 -4.28
N ARG A 612 -6.79 23.57 -3.97
CA ARG A 612 -7.49 22.31 -3.65
C ARG A 612 -8.20 22.32 -2.29
N GLY A 613 -8.01 23.37 -1.48
CA GLY A 613 -8.75 23.58 -0.23
C GLY A 613 -7.97 23.28 1.05
N TYR A 614 -6.74 22.78 0.99
CA TYR A 614 -5.87 22.63 2.17
C TYR A 614 -5.60 24.00 2.83
N LYS A 615 -5.41 24.03 4.15
CA LYS A 615 -5.29 25.24 4.98
C LYS A 615 -3.88 25.46 5.53
N HIS A 616 -3.18 24.38 5.84
CA HIS A 616 -1.84 24.37 6.43
C HIS A 616 -0.87 23.48 5.64
N PRO A 617 -0.69 23.70 4.31
CA PRO A 617 0.29 22.95 3.53
C PRO A 617 1.73 23.31 3.95
N VAL A 618 2.47 22.32 4.45
CA VAL A 618 3.86 22.44 4.91
C VAL A 618 4.84 21.86 3.90
N LEU A 619 5.84 22.66 3.56
CA LEU A 619 6.99 22.24 2.75
C LEU A 619 7.98 21.45 3.63
N LEU A 620 8.33 20.26 3.19
CA LEU A 620 9.49 19.51 3.64
C LEU A 620 10.65 19.76 2.65
N LEU A 621 11.44 20.80 2.92
CA LEU A 621 12.66 21.10 2.17
C LEU A 621 13.76 20.16 2.66
N HIS A 622 14.16 19.19 1.83
CA HIS A 622 14.78 17.97 2.34
C HIS A 622 16.14 17.66 1.69
N PRO A 623 17.19 18.49 1.93
CA PRO A 623 18.52 18.26 1.39
C PRO A 623 19.07 16.88 1.74
N LEU A 624 19.62 16.18 0.75
CA LEU A 624 20.38 14.94 0.97
C LEU A 624 21.75 15.26 1.61
N GLY A 625 22.13 14.48 2.61
CA GLY A 625 23.35 14.67 3.41
C GLY A 625 24.16 13.41 3.72
N GLY A 626 23.89 12.28 3.05
CA GLY A 626 24.86 11.20 2.93
C GLY A 626 25.98 11.54 1.94
N TRP A 627 26.67 10.52 1.42
CA TRP A 627 27.70 10.72 0.39
C TRP A 627 27.14 11.39 -0.88
N THR A 628 27.93 12.29 -1.46
CA THR A 628 27.72 12.96 -2.75
C THR A 628 29.05 13.06 -3.48
N LYS A 629 29.04 13.09 -4.82
CA LYS A 629 30.26 13.20 -5.65
C LYS A 629 30.99 14.53 -5.48
N ASP A 630 32.29 14.51 -5.74
CA ASP A 630 33.25 15.55 -5.33
C ASP A 630 33.00 16.96 -5.94
N ASP A 631 32.30 17.07 -7.08
CA ASP A 631 31.98 18.37 -7.70
C ASP A 631 30.62 18.98 -7.28
N ASP A 632 29.81 18.27 -6.49
CA ASP A 632 28.61 18.83 -5.86
C ASP A 632 28.97 19.72 -4.65
N VAL A 633 28.08 20.63 -4.25
CA VAL A 633 28.35 21.55 -3.13
C VAL A 633 28.26 20.79 -1.79
N PRO A 634 29.26 20.89 -0.88
CA PRO A 634 29.23 20.22 0.41
C PRO A 634 28.00 20.60 1.26
N LEU A 635 27.56 19.64 2.08
CA LEU A 635 26.33 19.74 2.87
C LEU A 635 26.25 21.01 3.72
N GLU A 636 27.32 21.37 4.42
CA GLU A 636 27.36 22.59 5.25
C GLU A 636 27.12 23.88 4.46
N TRP A 637 27.69 24.01 3.26
CA TRP A 637 27.49 25.17 2.38
C TRP A 637 26.08 25.19 1.77
N ARG A 638 25.50 24.02 1.47
CA ARG A 638 24.09 23.92 1.10
C ARG A 638 23.17 24.34 2.23
N MET A 639 23.41 23.88 3.47
CA MET A 639 22.59 24.27 4.63
C MET A 639 22.67 25.77 4.92
N LYS A 640 23.87 26.38 4.87
CA LYS A 640 24.05 27.85 4.93
C LYS A 640 23.26 28.56 3.82
N GLN A 641 23.31 28.03 2.58
CA GLN A 641 22.62 28.63 1.43
C GLN A 641 21.10 28.51 1.53
N HIS A 642 20.57 27.39 2.02
CA HIS A 642 19.14 27.18 2.22
C HIS A 642 18.59 28.05 3.36
N ALA A 643 19.37 28.26 4.43
CA ALA A 643 19.03 29.22 5.48
C ALA A 643 18.91 30.65 4.92
N ALA A 644 19.85 31.08 4.08
CA ALA A 644 19.79 32.38 3.42
C ALA A 644 18.54 32.56 2.52
N VAL A 645 18.10 31.52 1.79
CA VAL A 645 16.86 31.54 0.99
C VAL A 645 15.60 31.75 1.87
N LEU A 646 15.60 31.22 3.10
CA LEU A 646 14.52 31.38 4.08
C LEU A 646 14.57 32.75 4.78
N GLU A 647 15.78 33.26 5.07
CA GLU A 647 15.98 34.63 5.58
C GLU A 647 15.54 35.72 4.60
N GLU A 648 15.62 35.46 3.29
CA GLU A 648 15.14 36.37 2.23
C GLU A 648 13.67 36.11 1.86
N HIS A 649 12.96 35.25 2.62
CA HIS A 649 11.54 34.92 2.48
C HIS A 649 11.11 34.43 1.07
N ILE A 650 12.06 33.96 0.26
CA ILE A 650 11.79 33.27 -1.02
C ILE A 650 11.04 31.95 -0.77
N LEU A 651 11.28 31.33 0.38
CA LEU A 651 10.43 30.31 0.97
C LEU A 651 9.93 30.81 2.33
N ASP A 652 8.69 30.48 2.69
CA ASP A 652 8.05 30.90 3.94
C ASP A 652 8.56 30.04 5.12
N PRO A 653 9.32 30.59 6.09
CA PRO A 653 9.86 29.82 7.20
C PRO A 653 8.78 29.28 8.16
N LYS A 654 7.59 29.88 8.19
CA LYS A 654 6.48 29.41 9.05
C LYS A 654 5.78 28.18 8.50
N SER A 655 5.93 27.89 7.21
CA SER A 655 5.37 26.71 6.55
C SER A 655 6.45 25.78 5.98
N THR A 656 7.70 25.86 6.46
CA THR A 656 8.82 25.09 5.92
C THR A 656 9.61 24.40 7.02
N ILE A 657 9.67 23.07 6.97
CA ILE A 657 10.64 22.28 7.72
C ILE A 657 11.86 22.05 6.83
N VAL A 658 13.04 22.39 7.35
CA VAL A 658 14.32 21.98 6.76
C VAL A 658 14.84 20.76 7.53
N ALA A 659 15.11 19.67 6.82
CA ALA A 659 15.66 18.44 7.39
C ALA A 659 16.67 17.80 6.45
N ILE A 660 17.67 17.10 7.01
CA ILE A 660 18.72 16.43 6.24
C ILE A 660 18.35 14.95 6.10
N PHE A 661 18.21 14.49 4.85
CA PHE A 661 18.00 13.08 4.53
C PHE A 661 19.35 12.34 4.53
N PRO A 662 19.59 11.33 5.39
CA PRO A 662 20.93 10.78 5.59
C PRO A 662 21.41 9.80 4.50
N SER A 663 20.56 9.47 3.52
CA SER A 663 20.92 8.55 2.42
C SER A 663 22.15 9.04 1.64
N PRO A 664 23.06 8.14 1.26
CA PRO A 664 23.95 8.36 0.13
C PRO A 664 23.16 8.67 -1.15
N MET A 665 23.77 9.46 -2.03
CA MET A 665 23.30 9.73 -3.40
C MET A 665 23.95 8.74 -4.37
N LEU A 666 23.16 7.95 -5.09
CA LEU A 666 23.64 6.97 -6.07
C LEU A 666 23.83 7.55 -7.48
N TYR A 667 23.17 8.68 -7.75
CA TYR A 667 23.06 9.30 -9.08
C TYR A 667 22.40 8.38 -10.13
N ALA A 668 21.48 7.52 -9.67
CA ALA A 668 20.82 6.48 -10.47
C ALA A 668 19.41 6.85 -10.98
N GLY A 669 19.16 8.15 -11.18
CA GLY A 669 18.08 8.65 -12.03
C GLY A 669 16.67 8.10 -11.72
N PRO A 670 15.93 7.55 -12.72
CA PRO A 670 14.59 6.98 -12.53
C PRO A 670 14.49 5.83 -11.51
N THR A 671 15.59 5.12 -11.25
CA THR A 671 15.65 4.08 -10.22
C THR A 671 15.76 4.72 -8.83
N GLU A 672 16.62 5.72 -8.65
CA GLU A 672 16.84 6.35 -7.35
C GLU A 672 15.73 7.35 -6.96
N VAL A 673 15.08 8.00 -7.92
CA VAL A 673 14.00 8.95 -7.59
C VAL A 673 12.79 8.26 -6.93
N GLN A 674 12.55 6.98 -7.24
CA GLN A 674 11.58 6.15 -6.52
C GLN A 674 11.94 6.01 -5.04
N TRP A 675 13.19 5.68 -4.72
CA TRP A 675 13.72 5.68 -3.34
C TRP A 675 13.56 7.05 -2.66
N HIS A 676 13.93 8.14 -3.35
CA HIS A 676 13.78 9.50 -2.83
C HIS A 676 12.32 9.87 -2.49
N CYS A 677 11.35 9.32 -3.24
CA CYS A 677 9.92 9.47 -3.01
C CYS A 677 9.44 8.56 -1.87
N ARG A 678 9.76 7.25 -1.93
CA ARG A 678 9.44 6.24 -0.91
C ARG A 678 9.85 6.68 0.49
N ALA A 679 11.09 7.13 0.66
CA ALA A 679 11.61 7.59 1.94
C ALA A 679 10.81 8.79 2.52
N ARG A 680 10.25 9.64 1.64
CA ARG A 680 9.47 10.83 2.03
C ARG A 680 8.01 10.48 2.30
N MET A 681 7.45 9.52 1.57
CA MET A 681 6.17 8.89 1.90
C MET A 681 6.22 8.21 3.29
N ILE A 682 7.33 7.51 3.61
CA ILE A 682 7.57 6.95 4.96
C ILE A 682 7.64 8.06 6.03
N ALA A 683 8.33 9.17 5.75
CA ALA A 683 8.33 10.35 6.62
C ALA A 683 6.97 11.09 6.70
N GLY A 684 5.94 10.68 5.97
CA GLY A 684 4.59 11.26 6.04
C GLY A 684 4.27 12.36 5.02
N ALA A 685 5.07 12.51 3.96
CA ALA A 685 4.74 13.41 2.85
C ALA A 685 3.57 12.86 2.01
N ASN A 686 2.51 13.66 1.86
CA ASN A 686 1.35 13.34 1.03
C ASN A 686 1.59 13.70 -0.45
N PHE A 687 2.51 14.61 -0.72
CA PHE A 687 2.86 15.07 -2.06
C PHE A 687 4.37 15.05 -2.28
N TYR A 688 4.81 14.65 -3.49
CA TYR A 688 6.23 14.63 -3.85
C TYR A 688 6.48 15.41 -5.14
N ILE A 689 7.29 16.46 -5.06
CA ILE A 689 7.65 17.30 -6.20
C ILE A 689 8.73 16.60 -7.04
N VAL A 690 8.51 16.47 -8.34
CA VAL A 690 9.51 15.98 -9.30
C VAL A 690 9.67 16.93 -10.49
N GLY A 691 10.92 17.26 -10.84
CA GLY A 691 11.28 18.08 -12.00
C GLY A 691 12.00 17.28 -13.10
N ARG A 692 12.69 17.99 -14.00
CA ARG A 692 13.58 17.42 -15.03
C ARG A 692 14.75 16.66 -14.40
N ASP A 693 15.11 15.52 -15.00
CA ASP A 693 16.30 14.71 -14.70
C ASP A 693 16.54 14.47 -13.19
N PRO A 694 15.52 13.99 -12.45
CA PRO A 694 15.63 13.83 -11.02
C PRO A 694 16.61 12.70 -10.70
N ALA A 695 17.54 12.96 -9.80
CA ALA A 695 18.67 12.09 -9.46
C ALA A 695 19.65 11.77 -10.62
N GLY A 696 19.53 12.39 -11.79
CA GLY A 696 20.47 12.19 -12.89
C GLY A 696 21.79 12.96 -12.76
N MET A 697 22.71 12.65 -13.67
CA MET A 697 23.99 13.32 -13.89
C MET A 697 24.45 13.13 -15.35
N PRO A 698 25.42 13.91 -15.86
CA PRO A 698 26.05 13.61 -17.14
C PRO A 698 26.81 12.28 -17.10
N HIS A 699 26.70 11.48 -18.16
CA HIS A 699 27.45 10.26 -18.37
C HIS A 699 28.96 10.54 -18.29
N PRO A 700 29.76 9.74 -17.53
CA PRO A 700 31.18 10.01 -17.29
C PRO A 700 31.98 10.26 -18.57
N ASP A 701 31.81 9.43 -19.60
CA ASP A 701 32.58 9.51 -20.84
C ASP A 701 31.94 10.45 -21.89
N THR A 702 30.68 10.18 -22.28
CA THR A 702 30.01 10.88 -23.39
C THR A 702 29.52 12.30 -23.07
N LYS A 703 29.48 12.68 -21.78
CA LYS A 703 29.02 13.99 -21.25
C LYS A 703 27.56 14.37 -21.56
N LYS A 704 26.78 13.53 -22.25
CA LYS A 704 25.32 13.65 -22.37
C LYS A 704 24.65 13.34 -21.02
N ASP A 705 23.41 13.75 -20.81
CA ASP A 705 22.63 13.31 -19.64
C ASP A 705 22.55 11.77 -19.63
N LEU A 706 22.81 11.13 -18.48
CA LEU A 706 22.87 9.66 -18.34
C LEU A 706 21.48 9.00 -18.47
N TYR A 707 20.42 9.77 -18.25
CA TYR A 707 19.02 9.33 -18.33
C TYR A 707 18.23 10.29 -19.22
N GLU A 708 17.14 9.80 -19.82
CA GLU A 708 16.22 10.71 -20.50
C GLU A 708 15.54 11.61 -19.47
N PRO A 709 15.57 12.95 -19.64
CA PRO A 709 15.17 13.89 -18.59
C PRO A 709 13.71 13.83 -18.09
N SER A 710 12.78 13.24 -18.83
CA SER A 710 11.38 13.03 -18.39
C SER A 710 11.13 11.68 -17.72
N HIS A 711 12.00 10.68 -17.90
CA HIS A 711 11.80 9.31 -17.40
C HIS A 711 11.57 9.26 -15.89
N GLY A 712 12.29 10.07 -15.08
CA GLY A 712 12.11 10.04 -13.62
C GLY A 712 10.71 10.47 -13.16
N GLY A 713 10.07 11.41 -13.86
CA GLY A 713 8.68 11.79 -13.60
C GLY A 713 7.67 10.74 -14.08
N LYS A 714 7.89 10.21 -15.30
CA LYS A 714 7.06 9.13 -15.89
C LYS A 714 7.07 7.88 -15.01
N VAL A 715 8.26 7.40 -14.62
CA VAL A 715 8.45 6.21 -13.78
C VAL A 715 7.78 6.38 -12.43
N LEU A 716 7.94 7.53 -11.74
CA LEU A 716 7.23 7.78 -10.48
C LEU A 716 5.71 7.68 -10.63
N SER A 717 5.13 8.23 -11.70
CA SER A 717 3.67 8.21 -11.91
C SER A 717 3.08 6.82 -12.17
N MET A 718 3.91 5.80 -12.43
CA MET A 718 3.51 4.40 -12.61
C MET A 718 4.22 3.43 -11.63
N ALA A 719 4.98 3.94 -10.67
CA ALA A 719 5.79 3.12 -9.77
C ALA A 719 4.91 2.38 -8.75
N PRO A 720 4.93 1.03 -8.71
CA PRO A 720 4.11 0.27 -7.78
C PRO A 720 4.56 0.48 -6.32
N GLY A 721 3.59 0.50 -5.39
CA GLY A 721 3.85 0.63 -3.95
C GLY A 721 4.09 2.05 -3.42
N LEU A 722 3.81 3.09 -4.23
CA LEU A 722 3.78 4.51 -3.82
C LEU A 722 2.35 5.03 -3.60
N THR A 723 1.47 4.21 -3.01
CA THR A 723 0.01 4.43 -3.01
C THR A 723 -0.49 5.56 -2.10
N SER A 724 0.34 6.10 -1.20
CA SER A 724 -0.03 7.15 -0.24
C SER A 724 0.72 8.48 -0.46
N VAL A 725 1.21 8.72 -1.68
CA VAL A 725 1.84 9.98 -2.08
C VAL A 725 1.42 10.37 -3.51
N GLU A 726 0.93 11.59 -3.71
CA GLU A 726 0.66 12.12 -5.05
C GLU A 726 1.94 12.74 -5.63
N ILE A 727 2.30 12.30 -6.84
CA ILE A 727 3.43 12.84 -7.59
C ILE A 727 3.01 14.15 -8.26
N ILE A 728 3.74 15.24 -7.99
CA ILE A 728 3.53 16.54 -8.64
C ILE A 728 4.66 16.77 -9.65
N PRO A 729 4.46 16.41 -10.94
CA PRO A 729 5.45 16.63 -11.98
C PRO A 729 5.46 18.09 -12.46
N PHE A 730 6.66 18.59 -12.74
CA PHE A 730 6.88 19.93 -13.27
C PHE A 730 7.69 19.93 -14.56
N ARG A 731 7.28 20.80 -15.49
CA ARG A 731 8.10 21.20 -16.65
C ARG A 731 9.30 22.01 -16.17
N VAL A 732 10.32 22.12 -17.02
CA VAL A 732 11.56 22.87 -16.73
C VAL A 732 11.24 24.31 -16.32
N ALA A 733 11.90 24.81 -15.28
CA ALA A 733 11.89 26.23 -14.92
C ALA A 733 13.21 26.88 -15.38
N ALA A 734 13.13 28.01 -16.09
CA ALA A 734 14.26 28.71 -16.67
C ALA A 734 14.13 30.23 -16.45
N TYR A 735 15.22 30.97 -16.60
CA TYR A 735 15.21 32.42 -16.40
C TYR A 735 14.64 33.10 -17.65
N ASN A 736 13.52 33.82 -17.53
CA ASN A 736 12.97 34.61 -18.63
C ASN A 736 13.55 36.03 -18.59
N LYS A 737 14.28 36.40 -19.65
CA LYS A 737 15.03 37.67 -19.77
C LYS A 737 14.12 38.90 -19.87
N VAL A 738 12.88 38.72 -20.33
CA VAL A 738 11.88 39.81 -20.46
C VAL A 738 11.22 40.07 -19.10
N GLN A 739 10.81 39.01 -18.41
CA GLN A 739 10.13 39.09 -17.10
C GLN A 739 11.10 39.27 -15.92
N LYS A 740 12.42 39.08 -16.14
CA LYS A 740 13.48 39.09 -15.13
C LYS A 740 13.20 38.18 -13.93
N ALA A 741 12.69 36.98 -14.22
CA ALA A 741 12.26 36.02 -13.22
C ALA A 741 12.44 34.58 -13.70
N MET A 742 12.50 33.65 -12.74
CA MET A 742 12.39 32.22 -13.03
C MET A 742 10.93 31.86 -13.27
N VAL A 743 10.61 31.35 -14.46
CA VAL A 743 9.26 30.91 -14.85
C VAL A 743 9.32 29.55 -15.56
N PHE A 744 8.17 28.90 -15.75
CA PHE A 744 8.13 27.65 -16.51
C PHE A 744 8.49 27.89 -17.98
N TYR A 745 9.32 27.01 -18.52
CA TYR A 745 9.81 27.07 -19.88
C TYR A 745 8.68 26.89 -20.91
N ASP A 746 8.74 27.72 -21.96
CA ASP A 746 7.78 27.78 -23.05
C ASP A 746 8.55 27.58 -24.38
N PRO A 747 8.34 26.46 -25.11
CA PRO A 747 9.03 26.18 -26.37
C PRO A 747 8.86 27.28 -27.42
N ASP A 748 7.64 27.79 -27.56
CA ASP A 748 7.25 28.76 -28.59
C ASP A 748 7.93 30.13 -28.40
N ARG A 749 8.49 30.35 -27.20
CA ARG A 749 9.21 31.58 -26.80
C ARG A 749 10.62 31.29 -26.32
N HIS A 750 11.27 30.25 -26.86
CA HIS A 750 12.62 29.82 -26.47
C HIS A 750 13.64 30.96 -26.39
N ASN A 751 13.57 31.92 -27.32
CA ASN A 751 14.44 33.10 -27.36
C ASN A 751 14.32 34.03 -26.15
N GLU A 752 13.19 34.03 -25.41
CA GLU A 752 13.03 34.79 -24.15
C GLU A 752 13.83 34.19 -22.98
N PHE A 753 14.25 32.93 -23.06
CA PHE A 753 14.84 32.21 -21.92
C PHE A 753 16.38 32.24 -21.88
N ASP A 754 16.92 32.02 -20.69
CA ASP A 754 18.32 31.71 -20.42
C ASP A 754 18.43 30.48 -19.49
N PHE A 755 19.32 29.56 -19.85
CA PHE A 755 19.54 28.30 -19.16
C PHE A 755 20.89 28.33 -18.43
N ILE A 756 20.87 28.85 -17.21
CA ILE A 756 22.06 28.96 -16.36
C ILE A 756 22.36 27.58 -15.75
N SER A 757 23.18 26.79 -16.47
CA SER A 757 23.62 25.48 -16.01
C SER A 757 24.45 25.56 -14.72
N GLY A 758 24.50 24.46 -13.95
CA GLY A 758 25.33 24.38 -12.75
C GLY A 758 26.82 24.67 -13.02
N THR A 759 27.32 24.40 -14.22
CA THR A 759 28.70 24.75 -14.61
C THR A 759 28.87 26.25 -14.89
N ARG A 760 27.89 26.91 -15.53
CA ARG A 760 27.91 28.39 -15.68
C ARG A 760 27.74 29.10 -14.34
N MET A 761 26.84 28.61 -13.48
CA MET A 761 26.69 29.08 -12.09
C MET A 761 28.02 28.96 -11.31
N ARG A 762 28.72 27.83 -11.44
CA ARG A 762 30.06 27.61 -10.85
C ARG A 762 31.15 28.53 -11.43
N LYS A 763 31.04 28.94 -12.70
CA LYS A 763 31.96 29.92 -13.32
C LYS A 763 31.77 31.30 -12.70
N LEU A 764 30.55 31.84 -12.79
CA LEU A 764 30.16 33.16 -12.25
C LEU A 764 30.62 33.32 -10.78
N ALA A 765 30.32 32.32 -9.94
CA ALA A 765 30.61 32.40 -8.51
C ALA A 765 32.11 32.37 -8.13
N ARG A 766 32.97 31.82 -9.00
CA ARG A 766 34.44 31.89 -8.83
C ARG A 766 35.00 33.23 -9.28
N GLU A 767 34.43 33.79 -10.35
CA GLU A 767 34.85 35.05 -10.95
C GLU A 767 34.31 36.27 -10.20
N GLY A 768 33.41 36.05 -9.23
CA GLY A 768 32.77 37.12 -8.44
C GLY A 768 31.61 37.81 -9.15
N GLU A 769 31.19 37.28 -10.31
CA GLU A 769 30.05 37.78 -11.08
C GLU A 769 28.72 37.36 -10.42
N ASN A 770 27.70 38.19 -10.60
CA ASN A 770 26.33 37.86 -10.19
C ASN A 770 25.56 37.21 -11.36
N PRO A 771 24.67 36.24 -11.10
CA PRO A 771 23.67 35.84 -12.08
C PRO A 771 22.67 36.99 -12.29
N PRO A 772 21.83 36.93 -13.34
CA PRO A 772 20.75 37.88 -13.54
C PRO A 772 19.82 37.98 -12.32
N ASP A 773 19.41 39.20 -12.01
CA ASP A 773 18.49 39.50 -10.90
C ASP A 773 17.26 38.59 -10.95
N GLY A 774 16.88 37.99 -9.82
CA GLY A 774 15.74 37.07 -9.75
C GLY A 774 16.05 35.62 -10.12
N PHE A 775 17.28 35.26 -10.54
CA PHE A 775 17.71 33.86 -10.66
C PHE A 775 17.85 33.16 -9.29
N MET A 776 18.44 33.83 -8.30
CA MET A 776 18.64 33.33 -6.93
C MET A 776 18.54 34.51 -5.94
N ALA A 777 18.21 34.21 -4.69
CA ALA A 777 18.20 35.16 -3.59
C ALA A 777 19.63 35.75 -3.33
N PRO A 778 19.81 37.08 -3.19
CA PRO A 778 21.14 37.70 -3.06
C PRO A 778 22.04 37.21 -1.90
N LYS A 779 21.53 37.04 -0.68
CA LYS A 779 22.31 36.40 0.41
C LYS A 779 22.68 34.97 0.05
N ALA A 780 21.73 34.22 -0.54
CA ALA A 780 21.97 32.84 -0.93
C ALA A 780 23.01 32.72 -2.06
N TRP A 781 23.11 33.71 -2.95
CA TRP A 781 24.22 33.82 -3.91
C TRP A 781 25.55 34.10 -3.20
N LYS A 782 25.57 35.02 -2.23
CA LYS A 782 26.78 35.35 -1.47
C LYS A 782 27.39 34.15 -0.74
N VAL A 783 26.56 33.24 -0.19
CA VAL A 783 27.05 31.99 0.40
C VAL A 783 27.76 31.10 -0.64
N LEU A 784 27.32 31.11 -1.89
CA LEU A 784 27.98 30.38 -2.97
C LEU A 784 29.26 31.06 -3.44
N THR A 785 29.31 32.39 -3.57
CA THR A 785 30.56 33.08 -3.93
C THR A 785 31.62 32.90 -2.83
N GLU A 786 31.24 32.97 -1.55
CA GLU A 786 32.13 32.65 -0.42
C GLU A 786 32.69 31.21 -0.51
N TYR A 787 31.83 30.22 -0.81
CA TYR A 787 32.29 28.84 -1.05
C TYR A 787 33.26 28.74 -2.23
N TYR A 788 32.89 29.24 -3.41
CA TYR A 788 33.70 29.07 -4.62
C TYR A 788 34.99 29.88 -4.61
N MET A 789 35.02 31.03 -3.91
CA MET A 789 36.26 31.78 -3.63
C MET A 789 37.15 31.09 -2.58
N SER A 790 36.59 30.28 -1.67
CA SER A 790 37.41 29.50 -0.73
C SER A 790 38.21 28.40 -1.45
N LEU A 791 37.62 27.74 -2.45
CA LEU A 791 38.33 26.77 -3.30
C LEU A 791 39.50 27.40 -4.06
N GLY A 792 39.32 28.64 -4.54
CA GLY A 792 40.34 29.39 -5.27
C GLY A 792 41.52 29.90 -4.43
N LYS A 793 41.53 29.65 -3.11
CA LYS A 793 42.62 30.03 -2.19
C LYS A 793 43.50 28.86 -1.73
N ASN A 794 43.17 27.64 -2.16
CA ASN A 794 43.85 26.40 -1.76
C ASN A 794 44.65 25.74 -2.90
N ASN A 795 44.92 26.48 -3.98
CA ASN A 795 45.77 26.11 -5.12
C ASN A 795 46.92 27.11 -5.26
#